data_AF-B5JFF6-F1
#
_entry.id   AF-B5JFF6-F1
#
_cell.length_a   1.000
_cell.length_b   1.000
_cell.length_c   1.000
_cell.angle_alpha   90.00
_cell.angle_beta   90.00
_cell.angle_gamma   90.00
#
_symmetry.space_group_name_H-M   'P 1'
#
loop_
_entity.id
_entity.type
_entity.pdbx_description
1 polymer ?
#
loop_
_entity_poly.entity_id
_entity_poly.type
_entity_poly.pdbx_seq_one_letter_code
_entity_poly.pdbx_strand_id
1 'polypeptide(L)'
;MNDESFWISDDGLISSIKNHSSSTTIDLTVTFKLRTPQEIAFVSERLDKIQFTERSSLARIGIEIYSPRPARINRDRLILDCEAFVYDTNFPCAPFADKLLQTGIAVGRVFYAPESQKLTADEIWQALQENRIKLPNTTSIDRFGRVFLTPHKVQYNLPNTVTELDHLRLVKGLLPRSFLDKVQRREDLQVVSIEPQSGILTSCSMYLKEHYVVLNRGEGNFGLHSGAVLLDPIKTFGSGIILEIYNRSDQPVINPVVSIEVYRAPHFDEDRIAEKRDQRMVFFSNLDKVYRQLDNKPKQHFERLKAATDISLRGQSAKTDNQSILIRSENSIKDEIARVARNGNFGYRTVSHALRKGDQEADTLVLDYFPSLTEHIEILANIRRLKLKNLVFRKATPMQEFFLTNEAHSHLETYHQMGLSVYWHVPSLNDLYVHTYKHDHGFFIREEEVDRFLACTILAFYGSALEMDAEQERKISELVVRMTDFFGNNVGILTGGGEGVMGLANDVAAKRGCLTGAAFLELEAQPPKVGVNFFNTFQETNRHNRQKWFQVADFCIFNLGGAGTMEEIGIELCNMKLGIRPRVPYVFYHDEFWSDLENQFKKLVADGRMPAWMNDQLLFSGNPDDIISFYRKSLQIL
;
A
#
# COMPACT_ATOMS: atom_id res chain seq x y z
N MET A 1 5.70 -19.39 -14.70
CA MET A 1 4.35 -19.20 -14.13
C MET A 1 3.71 -20.57 -14.09
N ASN A 2 3.16 -20.98 -12.95
CA ASN A 2 2.55 -22.30 -12.76
C ASN A 2 1.03 -22.22 -13.05
N ASP A 3 0.42 -23.33 -13.46
CA ASP A 3 -1.01 -23.47 -13.78
C ASP A 3 -1.93 -23.18 -12.59
N GLU A 4 -1.37 -23.33 -11.39
CA GLU A 4 -2.03 -23.09 -10.11
C GLU A 4 -1.86 -21.67 -9.59
N SER A 5 -1.13 -20.80 -10.29
CA SER A 5 -0.88 -19.43 -9.82
C SER A 5 -2.02 -18.49 -10.20
N PHE A 6 -2.58 -17.79 -9.21
CA PHE A 6 -3.43 -16.63 -9.44
C PHE A 6 -2.64 -15.57 -10.24
N TRP A 7 -3.24 -15.01 -11.28
CA TRP A 7 -2.58 -14.03 -12.14
C TRP A 7 -3.41 -12.77 -12.29
N ILE A 8 -2.76 -11.61 -12.27
CA ILE A 8 -3.39 -10.30 -12.44
C ILE A 8 -2.51 -9.45 -13.38
N SER A 9 -3.13 -8.75 -14.32
CA SER A 9 -2.46 -7.80 -15.21
C SER A 9 -2.26 -6.43 -14.56
N ASP A 10 -1.45 -5.59 -15.22
CA ASP A 10 -1.53 -4.14 -15.03
C ASP A 10 -2.86 -3.60 -15.59
N ASP A 11 -3.16 -2.33 -15.32
CA ASP A 11 -4.39 -1.71 -15.81
C ASP A 11 -4.47 -1.67 -17.35
N GLY A 12 -5.63 -2.03 -17.87
CA GLY A 12 -5.97 -1.90 -19.27
C GLY A 12 -6.42 -0.48 -19.61
N LEU A 13 -5.99 0.01 -20.77
CA LEU A 13 -6.32 1.34 -21.26
C LEU A 13 -7.38 1.26 -22.36
N ILE A 14 -8.32 2.20 -22.36
CA ILE A 14 -9.24 2.38 -23.47
C ILE A 14 -8.44 2.73 -24.72
N SER A 15 -8.61 1.95 -25.78
CA SER A 15 -7.92 2.10 -27.07
C SER A 15 -8.86 2.57 -28.19
N SER A 16 -10.16 2.28 -28.08
CA SER A 16 -11.20 2.73 -29.00
C SER A 16 -12.53 2.86 -28.25
N ILE A 17 -13.37 3.78 -28.72
CA ILE A 17 -14.70 4.07 -28.17
C ILE A 17 -15.67 4.17 -29.34
N LYS A 18 -16.85 3.57 -29.20
CA LYS A 18 -17.97 3.74 -30.12
C LYS A 18 -19.23 4.09 -29.34
N ASN A 19 -19.78 5.26 -29.64
CA ASN A 19 -21.05 5.72 -29.08
C ASN A 19 -22.18 5.37 -30.05
N HIS A 20 -23.22 4.72 -29.55
CA HIS A 20 -24.43 4.44 -30.33
C HIS A 20 -25.46 5.53 -30.08
N SER A 21 -25.93 6.19 -31.13
CA SER A 21 -26.86 7.33 -31.05
C SER A 21 -28.20 6.99 -30.38
N SER A 22 -28.52 5.70 -30.24
CA SER A 22 -29.78 5.16 -29.74
C SER A 22 -29.64 4.34 -28.45
N SER A 23 -28.44 4.26 -27.85
CA SER A 23 -28.20 3.46 -26.64
C SER A 23 -27.58 4.32 -25.54
N THR A 24 -27.96 4.05 -24.28
CA THR A 24 -27.29 4.57 -23.08
C THR A 24 -25.97 3.86 -22.78
N THR A 25 -25.59 2.90 -23.62
CA THR A 25 -24.37 2.09 -23.51
C THR A 25 -23.30 2.56 -24.47
N ILE A 26 -22.06 2.57 -23.99
CA ILE A 26 -20.84 2.95 -24.71
C ILE A 26 -20.01 1.69 -24.93
N ASP A 27 -19.66 1.40 -26.18
CA ASP A 27 -18.75 0.30 -26.49
C ASP A 27 -17.30 0.75 -26.38
N LEU A 28 -16.51 -0.01 -25.64
CA LEU A 28 -15.09 0.23 -25.41
C LEU A 28 -14.27 -0.93 -25.94
N THR A 29 -13.14 -0.64 -26.58
CA THR A 29 -12.07 -1.63 -26.76
C THR A 29 -10.95 -1.30 -25.79
N VAL A 30 -10.68 -2.21 -24.85
CA VAL A 30 -9.67 -2.06 -23.80
C VAL A 30 -8.47 -2.93 -24.14
N THR A 31 -7.27 -2.35 -24.06
CA THR A 31 -6.02 -3.06 -24.35
C THR A 31 -5.14 -3.16 -23.10
N PHE A 32 -4.66 -4.36 -22.82
CA PHE A 32 -3.74 -4.69 -21.74
C PHE A 32 -2.40 -5.09 -22.33
N LYS A 33 -1.30 -4.57 -21.76
CA LYS A 33 0.06 -4.93 -22.18
C LYS A 33 0.55 -6.11 -21.35
N LEU A 34 0.96 -7.18 -22.01
CA LEU A 34 1.64 -8.30 -21.39
C LEU A 34 3.14 -7.98 -21.26
N ARG A 35 3.72 -8.32 -20.11
CA ARG A 35 5.03 -7.87 -19.63
C ARG A 35 6.16 -8.75 -20.14
N THR A 36 5.95 -10.06 -20.22
CA THR A 36 7.00 -11.03 -20.57
C THR A 36 6.52 -12.08 -21.58
N PRO A 37 7.44 -12.72 -22.34
CA PRO A 37 7.08 -13.84 -23.21
C PRO A 37 6.41 -15.00 -22.48
N GLN A 38 6.81 -15.28 -21.23
CA GLN A 38 6.19 -16.31 -20.40
C GLN A 38 4.73 -15.96 -20.05
N GLU A 39 4.46 -14.68 -19.76
CA GLU A 39 3.11 -14.21 -19.50
C GLU A 39 2.24 -14.29 -20.75
N ILE A 40 2.79 -13.96 -21.92
CA ILE A 40 2.09 -14.10 -23.20
C ILE A 40 1.66 -15.55 -23.44
N ALA A 41 2.57 -16.51 -23.26
CA ALA A 41 2.25 -17.93 -23.39
C ALA A 41 1.17 -18.37 -22.37
N PHE A 42 1.34 -17.99 -21.10
CA PHE A 42 0.40 -18.32 -20.02
C PHE A 42 -1.02 -17.83 -20.31
N VAL A 43 -1.17 -16.57 -20.74
CA VAL A 43 -2.48 -15.96 -21.03
C VAL A 43 -3.09 -16.55 -22.30
N SER A 44 -2.29 -16.82 -23.33
CA SER A 44 -2.76 -17.34 -24.63
C SER A 44 -3.46 -18.69 -24.51
N GLU A 45 -3.00 -19.55 -23.61
CA GLU A 45 -3.58 -20.87 -23.36
C GLU A 45 -4.87 -20.83 -22.53
N ARG A 46 -5.22 -19.66 -21.95
CA ARG A 46 -6.29 -19.52 -20.93
C ARG A 46 -7.27 -18.39 -21.24
N LEU A 47 -7.36 -17.95 -22.50
CA LEU A 47 -8.16 -16.77 -22.91
C LEU A 47 -9.64 -16.85 -22.49
N ASP A 48 -10.22 -18.05 -22.50
CA ASP A 48 -11.59 -18.34 -22.09
C ASP A 48 -11.82 -18.23 -20.57
N LYS A 49 -10.74 -18.31 -19.78
CA LYS A 49 -10.76 -18.23 -18.31
C LYS A 49 -10.31 -16.88 -17.77
N ILE A 50 -9.89 -15.95 -18.65
CA ILE A 50 -9.52 -14.60 -18.23
C ILE A 50 -10.79 -13.81 -17.90
N GLN A 51 -10.82 -13.28 -16.67
CA GLN A 51 -11.90 -12.45 -16.17
C GLN A 51 -11.48 -10.98 -16.14
N PHE A 52 -12.47 -10.08 -16.23
CA PHE A 52 -12.27 -8.64 -16.13
C PHE A 52 -12.75 -8.14 -14.77
N THR A 53 -11.96 -7.30 -14.11
CA THR A 53 -12.39 -6.49 -12.97
C THR A 53 -12.25 -5.02 -13.30
N GLU A 54 -13.34 -4.28 -13.20
CA GLU A 54 -13.33 -2.83 -13.37
C GLU A 54 -12.59 -2.16 -12.18
N ARG A 55 -12.19 -0.91 -12.37
CA ARG A 55 -11.69 -0.07 -11.27
C ARG A 55 -12.86 0.36 -10.38
N SER A 56 -12.82 0.01 -9.10
CA SER A 56 -13.80 0.48 -8.10
C SER A 56 -13.97 2.01 -8.08
N SER A 57 -12.97 2.81 -8.48
CA SER A 57 -13.14 4.26 -8.60
C SER A 57 -14.18 4.68 -9.66
N LEU A 58 -14.34 3.90 -10.74
CA LEU A 58 -15.36 4.12 -11.77
C LEU A 58 -16.74 3.64 -11.30
N ALA A 59 -16.77 2.45 -10.69
CA ALA A 59 -17.96 1.89 -10.07
C ALA A 59 -18.57 2.88 -9.06
N ARG A 60 -17.75 3.42 -8.15
CA ARG A 60 -18.16 4.37 -7.09
C ARG A 60 -18.65 5.71 -7.58
N ILE A 61 -18.44 6.07 -8.84
CA ILE A 61 -19.03 7.29 -9.43
C ILE A 61 -20.25 6.97 -10.28
N GLY A 62 -20.70 5.71 -10.35
CA GLY A 62 -21.94 5.30 -11.02
C GLY A 62 -21.72 4.66 -12.39
N ILE A 63 -20.47 4.38 -12.80
CA ILE A 63 -20.16 3.78 -14.12
C ILE A 63 -19.90 2.29 -13.94
N GLU A 64 -20.71 1.47 -14.62
CA GLU A 64 -20.45 0.05 -14.81
C GLU A 64 -19.64 -0.16 -16.08
N ILE A 65 -18.63 -1.02 -16.02
CA ILE A 65 -17.94 -1.57 -17.19
C ILE A 65 -17.86 -3.08 -17.05
N TYR A 66 -18.34 -3.81 -18.07
CA TYR A 66 -18.23 -5.25 -18.12
C TYR A 66 -17.85 -5.75 -19.51
N SER A 67 -17.30 -6.96 -19.58
CA SER A 67 -16.93 -7.58 -20.85
C SER A 67 -17.90 -8.72 -21.20
N PRO A 68 -18.71 -8.56 -22.27
CA PRO A 68 -19.67 -9.59 -22.67
C PRO A 68 -19.04 -10.74 -23.48
N ARG A 69 -17.77 -10.60 -23.90
CA ARG A 69 -17.09 -11.57 -24.77
C ARG A 69 -15.71 -11.93 -24.20
N PRO A 70 -15.20 -13.14 -24.48
CA PRO A 70 -13.85 -13.53 -24.09
C PRO A 70 -12.78 -12.59 -24.69
N ALA A 71 -11.65 -12.52 -24.00
CA ALA A 71 -10.50 -11.75 -24.44
C ALA A 71 -9.87 -12.34 -25.72
N ARG A 72 -9.27 -11.48 -26.54
CA ARG A 72 -8.49 -11.86 -27.72
C ARG A 72 -7.07 -11.36 -27.61
N ILE A 73 -6.10 -12.12 -28.12
CA ILE A 73 -4.68 -11.73 -28.06
C ILE A 73 -4.15 -11.30 -29.44
N ASN A 74 -3.29 -10.29 -29.45
CA ASN A 74 -2.51 -9.87 -30.59
C ASN A 74 -1.09 -9.51 -30.13
N ARG A 75 -0.12 -10.40 -30.41
CA ARG A 75 1.28 -10.28 -29.96
C ARG A 75 1.37 -10.14 -28.43
N ASP A 76 1.85 -9.00 -27.94
CA ASP A 76 2.00 -8.66 -26.53
C ASP A 76 0.76 -7.96 -25.94
N ARG A 77 -0.36 -7.93 -26.67
CA ARG A 77 -1.57 -7.21 -26.30
C ARG A 77 -2.76 -8.14 -26.14
N LEU A 78 -3.34 -8.13 -24.94
CA LEU A 78 -4.65 -8.70 -24.69
C LEU A 78 -5.71 -7.60 -24.91
N ILE A 79 -6.76 -7.93 -25.64
CA ILE A 79 -7.80 -6.99 -26.07
C ILE A 79 -9.15 -7.52 -25.58
N LEU A 80 -9.89 -6.68 -24.87
CA LEU A 80 -11.26 -6.95 -24.45
C LEU A 80 -12.18 -5.94 -25.13
N ASP A 81 -13.31 -6.43 -25.61
CA ASP A 81 -14.44 -5.57 -25.95
C ASP A 81 -15.33 -5.49 -24.70
N CYS A 82 -15.62 -4.27 -24.26
CA CYS A 82 -16.38 -3.98 -23.06
C CYS A 82 -17.57 -3.06 -23.37
N GLU A 83 -18.60 -3.17 -22.56
CA GLU A 83 -19.74 -2.26 -22.57
C GLU A 83 -19.73 -1.45 -21.28
N ALA A 84 -19.93 -0.14 -21.40
CA ALA A 84 -19.99 0.78 -20.28
C ALA A 84 -21.31 1.55 -20.24
N PHE A 85 -21.89 1.72 -19.06
CA PHE A 85 -23.13 2.49 -18.88
C PHE A 85 -23.20 3.06 -17.46
N VAL A 86 -24.06 4.06 -17.25
CA VAL A 86 -24.37 4.58 -15.92
C VAL A 86 -25.49 3.75 -15.32
N TYR A 87 -25.26 3.09 -14.20
CA TYR A 87 -26.24 2.17 -13.61
C TYR A 87 -27.32 2.86 -12.77
N ASP A 88 -27.12 4.13 -12.40
CA ASP A 88 -28.10 4.96 -11.71
C ASP A 88 -27.95 6.43 -12.14
N THR A 89 -29.00 6.99 -12.73
CA THR A 89 -29.01 8.35 -13.28
C THR A 89 -28.95 9.45 -12.23
N ASN A 90 -29.12 9.13 -10.94
CA ASN A 90 -28.98 10.08 -9.84
C ASN A 90 -27.52 10.37 -9.50
N PHE A 91 -26.56 9.59 -10.02
CA PHE A 91 -25.16 9.90 -9.81
C PHE A 91 -24.78 11.21 -10.49
N PRO A 92 -23.96 12.07 -9.83
CA PRO A 92 -23.55 13.35 -10.41
C PRO A 92 -22.90 13.25 -11.78
N CYS A 93 -22.29 12.10 -12.12
CA CYS A 93 -21.62 11.89 -13.40
C CYS A 93 -22.58 11.63 -14.57
N ALA A 94 -23.84 11.25 -14.31
CA ALA A 94 -24.76 10.76 -15.34
C ALA A 94 -24.90 11.69 -16.55
N PRO A 95 -24.97 13.03 -16.41
CA PRO A 95 -25.10 13.94 -17.54
C PRO A 95 -23.85 14.06 -18.44
N PHE A 96 -22.69 13.54 -18.02
CA PHE A 96 -21.41 13.72 -18.72
C PHE A 96 -20.52 12.47 -18.71
N ALA A 97 -21.09 11.29 -18.43
CA ALA A 97 -20.35 10.03 -18.33
C ALA A 97 -19.61 9.66 -19.64
N ASP A 98 -20.18 10.02 -20.79
CA ASP A 98 -19.59 9.87 -22.11
C ASP A 98 -18.27 10.65 -22.25
N LYS A 99 -18.14 11.80 -21.60
CA LYS A 99 -16.91 12.59 -21.58
C LYS A 99 -15.84 12.02 -20.65
N LEU A 100 -16.22 11.20 -19.66
CA LEU A 100 -15.28 10.61 -18.70
C LEU A 100 -14.49 9.46 -19.33
N LEU A 101 -15.13 8.69 -20.21
CA LEU A 101 -14.52 7.56 -20.91
C LEU A 101 -13.82 8.06 -22.16
N GLN A 102 -12.48 8.16 -22.10
CA GLN A 102 -11.64 8.64 -23.20
C GLN A 102 -10.50 7.64 -23.48
N THR A 103 -9.95 7.66 -24.69
CA THR A 103 -8.76 6.88 -25.03
C THR A 103 -7.62 7.20 -24.06
N GLY A 104 -6.94 6.17 -23.57
CA GLY A 104 -5.86 6.27 -22.59
C GLY A 104 -6.32 6.25 -21.13
N ILE A 105 -7.63 6.28 -20.86
CA ILE A 105 -8.16 6.08 -19.51
C ILE A 105 -8.01 4.61 -19.11
N ALA A 106 -7.50 4.39 -17.90
CA ALA A 106 -7.41 3.08 -17.29
C ALA A 106 -8.76 2.69 -16.66
N VAL A 107 -9.29 1.52 -17.02
CA VAL A 107 -10.67 1.12 -16.66
C VAL A 107 -10.75 -0.10 -15.75
N GLY A 108 -9.68 -0.87 -15.63
CA GLY A 108 -9.71 -2.12 -14.88
C GLY A 108 -8.50 -2.99 -15.16
N ARG A 109 -8.49 -4.17 -14.57
CA ARG A 109 -7.48 -5.21 -14.75
C ARG A 109 -8.15 -6.47 -15.29
N VAL A 110 -7.35 -7.36 -15.85
CA VAL A 110 -7.77 -8.74 -16.08
C VAL A 110 -7.04 -9.67 -15.12
N PHE A 111 -7.67 -10.80 -14.82
CA PHE A 111 -7.10 -11.79 -13.92
C PHE A 111 -7.51 -13.21 -14.32
N TYR A 112 -6.73 -14.17 -13.84
CA TYR A 112 -7.03 -15.59 -13.88
C TYR A 112 -7.07 -16.12 -12.45
N ALA A 113 -8.24 -16.64 -12.07
CA ALA A 113 -8.48 -17.30 -10.80
C ALA A 113 -8.56 -18.83 -11.05
N PRO A 114 -7.54 -19.60 -10.68
CA PRO A 114 -7.55 -21.04 -10.88
C PRO A 114 -8.53 -21.73 -9.92
N GLU A 115 -9.42 -22.56 -10.45
CA GLU A 115 -10.39 -23.33 -9.65
C GLU A 115 -9.69 -24.24 -8.62
N SER A 116 -8.48 -24.74 -8.91
CA SER A 116 -7.69 -25.55 -7.98
C SER A 116 -7.24 -24.78 -6.72
N GLN A 117 -7.27 -23.45 -6.74
CA GLN A 117 -6.95 -22.62 -5.58
C GLN A 117 -8.19 -22.10 -4.86
N LYS A 118 -9.39 -22.38 -5.36
CA LYS A 118 -10.64 -22.00 -4.69
C LYS A 118 -10.78 -22.81 -3.40
N LEU A 119 -11.02 -22.12 -2.29
CA LEU A 119 -11.19 -22.78 -1.00
C LEU A 119 -12.57 -23.43 -0.90
N THR A 120 -12.57 -24.63 -0.33
CA THR A 120 -13.78 -25.34 0.09
C THR A 120 -14.40 -24.70 1.34
N ALA A 121 -15.63 -25.07 1.66
CA ALA A 121 -16.32 -24.58 2.86
C ALA A 121 -15.53 -24.87 4.15
N ASP A 122 -14.94 -26.06 4.26
CA ASP A 122 -14.16 -26.48 5.42
C ASP A 122 -12.85 -25.68 5.54
N GLU A 123 -12.16 -25.43 4.42
CA GLU A 123 -10.95 -24.61 4.41
C GLU A 123 -11.22 -23.15 4.77
N ILE A 124 -12.34 -22.59 4.32
CA ILE A 124 -12.76 -21.23 4.69
C ILE A 124 -13.07 -21.17 6.19
N TRP A 125 -13.80 -22.16 6.70
CA TRP A 125 -14.12 -22.23 8.13
C TRP A 125 -12.86 -22.36 8.98
N GLN A 126 -11.92 -23.21 8.59
CA GLN A 126 -10.63 -23.34 9.25
C GLN A 126 -9.84 -22.02 9.20
N ALA A 127 -9.79 -21.34 8.04
CA ALA A 127 -9.11 -20.05 7.90
C ALA A 127 -9.70 -18.96 8.81
N LEU A 128 -11.03 -18.97 9.04
CA LEU A 128 -11.69 -18.09 10.00
C LEU A 128 -11.27 -18.40 11.44
N GLN A 129 -11.25 -19.68 11.83
CA GLN A 129 -10.85 -20.11 13.17
C GLN A 129 -9.38 -19.77 13.48
N GLU A 130 -8.52 -19.86 12.47
CA GLU A 130 -7.08 -19.57 12.56
C GLU A 130 -6.76 -18.07 12.35
N ASN A 131 -7.76 -17.21 12.17
CA ASN A 131 -7.61 -15.78 11.85
C ASN A 131 -6.75 -15.50 10.60
N ARG A 132 -6.68 -16.46 9.65
CA ARG A 132 -6.02 -16.30 8.34
C ARG A 132 -6.88 -15.51 7.34
N ILE A 133 -8.16 -15.35 7.64
CA ILE A 133 -9.07 -14.39 7.01
C ILE A 133 -10.05 -13.90 8.07
N LYS A 134 -10.55 -12.67 7.93
CA LYS A 134 -11.75 -12.23 8.67
C LYS A 134 -12.82 -11.76 7.71
N LEU A 135 -14.02 -12.26 7.93
CA LEU A 135 -15.20 -11.97 7.12
C LEU A 135 -16.27 -11.29 7.99
N PRO A 136 -17.30 -10.68 7.38
CA PRO A 136 -18.36 -10.02 8.13
C PRO A 136 -19.09 -11.00 9.06
N ASN A 137 -19.60 -10.52 10.19
CA ASN A 137 -20.38 -11.32 11.14
C ASN A 137 -21.73 -11.83 10.60
N THR A 138 -22.09 -11.44 9.39
CA THR A 138 -23.28 -11.86 8.64
C THR A 138 -23.00 -13.01 7.66
N THR A 139 -21.78 -13.55 7.68
CA THR A 139 -21.29 -14.57 6.75
C THR A 139 -22.06 -15.89 6.88
N SER A 140 -22.48 -16.45 5.75
CA SER A 140 -22.91 -17.83 5.58
C SER A 140 -22.11 -18.51 4.46
N ILE A 141 -21.69 -19.76 4.65
CA ILE A 141 -20.88 -20.50 3.68
C ILE A 141 -21.72 -21.66 3.12
N ASP A 142 -21.85 -21.76 1.81
CA ASP A 142 -22.56 -22.87 1.18
C ASP A 142 -21.67 -24.11 0.96
N ARG A 143 -22.29 -25.22 0.57
CA ARG A 143 -21.60 -26.49 0.31
C ARG A 143 -20.55 -26.44 -0.81
N PHE A 144 -20.54 -25.38 -1.62
CA PHE A 144 -19.63 -25.18 -2.74
C PHE A 144 -18.49 -24.20 -2.40
N GLY A 145 -18.38 -23.77 -1.12
CA GLY A 145 -17.37 -22.80 -0.69
C GLY A 145 -17.69 -21.36 -1.12
N ARG A 146 -18.93 -21.05 -1.51
CA ARG A 146 -19.36 -19.66 -1.74
C ARG A 146 -19.79 -19.04 -0.43
N VAL A 147 -19.26 -17.86 -0.16
CA VAL A 147 -19.60 -17.07 1.02
C VAL A 147 -20.64 -16.03 0.66
N PHE A 148 -21.73 -15.98 1.42
CA PHE A 148 -22.78 -14.98 1.32
C PHE A 148 -22.66 -14.03 2.51
N LEU A 149 -22.62 -12.73 2.23
CA LEU A 149 -22.54 -11.69 3.24
C LEU A 149 -23.57 -10.59 2.97
N THR A 150 -24.09 -9.99 4.03
CA THR A 150 -24.87 -8.76 3.93
C THR A 150 -23.96 -7.57 4.22
N PRO A 151 -24.10 -6.46 3.48
CA PRO A 151 -23.30 -5.27 3.70
C PRO A 151 -23.65 -4.60 5.03
N HIS A 152 -22.80 -3.67 5.45
CA HIS A 152 -23.09 -2.73 6.51
C HIS A 152 -24.37 -1.95 6.20
N LYS A 153 -25.10 -1.56 7.24
CA LYS A 153 -26.30 -0.75 7.11
C LYS A 153 -25.97 0.72 6.94
N VAL A 154 -25.30 1.04 5.85
CA VAL A 154 -24.83 2.39 5.52
C VAL A 154 -24.95 2.64 4.03
N GLN A 155 -25.11 3.90 3.66
CA GLN A 155 -25.02 4.37 2.29
C GLN A 155 -23.95 5.45 2.18
N TYR A 156 -23.26 5.48 1.04
CA TYR A 156 -22.30 6.50 0.68
C TYR A 156 -22.82 7.29 -0.53
N ASN A 157 -23.14 8.57 -0.31
CA ASN A 157 -23.65 9.45 -1.36
C ASN A 157 -22.55 10.36 -1.88
N LEU A 158 -22.39 10.46 -3.19
CA LEU A 158 -21.51 11.44 -3.81
C LEU A 158 -22.27 12.78 -3.93
N PRO A 159 -21.79 13.87 -3.32
CA PRO A 159 -22.53 15.13 -3.36
C PRO A 159 -22.42 15.78 -4.74
N ASN A 160 -23.48 16.48 -5.16
CA ASN A 160 -23.53 17.26 -6.41
C ASN A 160 -22.48 18.39 -6.49
N THR A 161 -21.80 18.68 -5.39
CA THR A 161 -20.66 19.62 -5.36
C THR A 161 -19.41 19.06 -6.03
N VAL A 162 -19.31 17.74 -6.24
CA VAL A 162 -18.21 17.13 -6.99
C VAL A 162 -18.41 17.44 -8.47
N THR A 163 -17.51 18.24 -9.03
CA THR A 163 -17.70 18.82 -10.37
C THR A 163 -17.34 17.83 -11.47
N GLU A 164 -17.75 18.11 -12.72
CA GLU A 164 -17.29 17.37 -13.91
C GLU A 164 -15.74 17.30 -13.97
N LEU A 165 -15.06 18.39 -13.57
CA LEU A 165 -13.60 18.44 -13.54
C LEU A 165 -13.01 17.50 -12.48
N ASP A 166 -13.64 17.35 -11.32
CA ASP A 166 -13.18 16.43 -10.28
C ASP A 166 -13.33 14.97 -10.71
N HIS A 167 -14.45 14.65 -11.38
CA HIS A 167 -14.64 13.33 -11.99
C HIS A 167 -13.56 13.06 -13.07
N LEU A 168 -13.30 14.02 -13.96
CA LEU A 168 -12.26 13.89 -14.97
C LEU A 168 -10.87 13.69 -14.35
N ARG A 169 -10.54 14.42 -13.28
CA ARG A 169 -9.27 14.26 -12.55
C ARG A 169 -9.16 12.88 -11.90
N LEU A 170 -10.23 12.39 -11.29
CA LEU A 170 -10.30 11.04 -10.71
C LEU A 170 -10.07 9.96 -11.77
N VAL A 171 -10.81 10.02 -12.89
CA VAL A 171 -10.73 9.04 -13.97
C VAL A 171 -9.37 9.05 -14.67
N LYS A 172 -8.72 10.22 -14.76
CA LYS A 172 -7.35 10.38 -15.28
C LYS A 172 -6.25 10.00 -14.28
N GLY A 173 -6.61 9.61 -13.05
CA GLY A 173 -5.64 9.28 -12.00
C GLY A 173 -4.90 10.49 -11.41
N LEU A 174 -5.39 11.71 -11.65
CA LEU A 174 -4.86 12.94 -11.03
C LEU A 174 -5.38 13.14 -9.60
N LEU A 175 -6.56 12.60 -9.30
CA LEU A 175 -7.06 12.44 -7.94
C LEU A 175 -7.00 10.96 -7.56
N PRO A 176 -6.45 10.60 -6.39
CA PRO A 176 -6.39 9.22 -5.94
C PRO A 176 -7.77 8.69 -5.54
N ARG A 177 -7.91 7.37 -5.39
CA ARG A 177 -9.13 6.74 -4.85
C ARG A 177 -9.54 7.34 -3.51
N SER A 178 -8.57 7.72 -2.67
CA SER A 178 -8.80 8.37 -1.36
C SER A 178 -9.49 9.73 -1.45
N PHE A 179 -9.58 10.35 -2.64
CA PHE A 179 -10.47 11.48 -2.86
C PHE A 179 -11.93 11.10 -2.62
N LEU A 180 -12.37 9.94 -3.16
CA LEU A 180 -13.74 9.46 -2.99
C LEU A 180 -14.07 9.20 -1.52
N ASP A 181 -13.12 8.64 -0.76
CA ASP A 181 -13.30 8.37 0.67
C ASP A 181 -13.55 9.65 1.48
N LYS A 182 -13.04 10.80 1.01
CA LYS A 182 -13.21 12.12 1.64
C LYS A 182 -14.52 12.80 1.25
N VAL A 183 -14.94 12.67 -0.02
CA VAL A 183 -16.11 13.42 -0.52
C VAL A 183 -17.42 12.65 -0.40
N GLN A 184 -17.38 11.32 -0.37
CA GLN A 184 -18.57 10.49 -0.21
C GLN A 184 -19.11 10.60 1.22
N ARG A 185 -20.37 11.00 1.33
CA ARG A 185 -21.04 11.22 2.62
C ARG A 185 -21.66 9.91 3.08
N ARG A 186 -21.19 9.42 4.23
CA ARG A 186 -21.72 8.23 4.89
C ARG A 186 -22.99 8.58 5.67
N GLU A 187 -24.05 7.84 5.42
CA GLU A 187 -25.32 7.88 6.13
C GLU A 187 -25.63 6.51 6.73
N ASP A 188 -26.01 6.46 8.00
CA ASP A 188 -26.44 5.23 8.66
C ASP A 188 -27.89 4.90 8.29
N LEU A 189 -28.14 3.63 7.99
CA LEU A 189 -29.45 3.11 7.59
C LEU A 189 -29.96 2.12 8.62
N GLN A 190 -31.29 1.98 8.72
CA GLN A 190 -31.90 0.88 9.47
C GLN A 190 -32.01 -0.40 8.64
N VAL A 191 -32.30 -0.22 7.35
CA VAL A 191 -32.46 -1.26 6.32
C VAL A 191 -31.78 -0.76 5.06
N VAL A 192 -31.03 -1.63 4.39
CA VAL A 192 -30.43 -1.31 3.10
C VAL A 192 -31.43 -1.68 2.01
N SER A 193 -31.96 -0.69 1.31
CA SER A 193 -32.87 -0.90 0.18
C SER A 193 -32.28 -0.31 -1.11
N ILE A 194 -32.50 -1.01 -2.22
CA ILE A 194 -32.15 -0.55 -3.56
C ILE A 194 -33.45 -0.49 -4.36
N GLU A 195 -33.86 0.73 -4.72
CA GLU A 195 -35.07 0.96 -5.49
C GLU A 195 -34.95 0.39 -6.92
N PRO A 196 -36.07 0.19 -7.63
CA PRO A 196 -36.04 -0.18 -9.03
C PRO A 196 -35.20 0.81 -9.86
N GLN A 197 -34.37 0.28 -10.75
CA GLN A 197 -33.49 1.08 -11.64
C GLN A 197 -32.52 2.03 -10.91
N SER A 198 -32.12 1.69 -9.68
CA SER A 198 -31.21 2.50 -8.88
C SER A 198 -29.99 1.72 -8.40
N GLY A 199 -29.03 2.42 -7.81
CA GLY A 199 -27.84 1.84 -7.21
C GLY A 199 -27.56 2.38 -5.82
N ILE A 200 -26.75 1.64 -5.08
CA ILE A 200 -26.28 2.03 -3.76
C ILE A 200 -24.79 1.75 -3.64
N LEU A 201 -24.10 2.65 -2.97
CA LEU A 201 -22.76 2.39 -2.46
C LEU A 201 -22.89 2.10 -0.98
N THR A 202 -22.47 0.91 -0.58
CA THR A 202 -22.43 0.49 0.81
C THR A 202 -21.04 -0.04 1.13
N SER A 203 -20.83 -0.67 2.29
CA SER A 203 -19.52 -1.24 2.61
C SER A 203 -19.61 -2.55 3.37
N CYS A 204 -18.48 -3.23 3.49
CA CYS A 204 -18.27 -4.33 4.43
C CYS A 204 -16.86 -4.24 5.02
N SER A 205 -16.58 -5.02 6.05
CA SER A 205 -15.23 -5.19 6.60
C SER A 205 -14.73 -6.59 6.28
N MET A 206 -13.59 -6.67 5.60
CA MET A 206 -12.92 -7.95 5.34
C MET A 206 -11.41 -7.80 5.44
N TYR A 207 -10.78 -8.73 6.13
CA TYR A 207 -9.33 -8.79 6.29
C TYR A 207 -8.85 -10.01 5.51
N LEU A 208 -8.42 -9.76 4.28
CA LEU A 208 -8.12 -10.81 3.31
C LEU A 208 -6.82 -11.56 3.62
N LYS A 209 -5.86 -10.86 4.23
CA LYS A 209 -4.53 -11.36 4.61
C LYS A 209 -3.80 -12.00 3.43
N GLU A 210 -3.90 -13.32 3.28
CA GLU A 210 -3.25 -14.13 2.25
C GLU A 210 -4.27 -14.77 1.29
N HIS A 211 -5.42 -14.13 1.07
CA HIS A 211 -6.47 -14.66 0.21
C HIS A 211 -6.89 -13.64 -0.84
N TYR A 212 -7.10 -14.11 -2.07
CA TYR A 212 -7.82 -13.36 -3.07
C TYR A 212 -9.32 -13.59 -2.87
N VAL A 213 -10.12 -12.55 -3.09
CA VAL A 213 -11.58 -12.66 -3.05
C VAL A 213 -12.14 -12.18 -4.36
N VAL A 214 -12.99 -13.00 -4.97
CA VAL A 214 -13.72 -12.67 -6.18
C VAL A 214 -15.20 -12.49 -5.81
N LEU A 215 -15.72 -11.28 -6.00
CA LEU A 215 -17.14 -10.99 -5.83
C LEU A 215 -17.92 -11.47 -7.06
N ASN A 216 -19.01 -12.15 -6.82
CA ASN A 216 -19.91 -12.54 -7.89
C ASN A 216 -20.88 -11.41 -8.17
N ARG A 217 -21.04 -11.06 -9.45
CA ARG A 217 -22.07 -10.10 -9.90
C ARG A 217 -23.49 -10.55 -9.55
N GLY A 218 -23.70 -11.86 -9.43
CA GLY A 218 -24.98 -12.47 -9.09
C GLY A 218 -25.95 -12.53 -10.28
N GLU A 219 -27.04 -13.28 -10.13
CA GLU A 219 -28.13 -13.34 -11.11
C GLU A 219 -29.09 -12.13 -11.01
N GLY A 220 -28.81 -11.20 -10.08
CA GLY A 220 -29.60 -9.99 -9.84
C GLY A 220 -30.72 -10.13 -8.81
N ASN A 221 -31.01 -11.35 -8.33
CA ASN A 221 -32.07 -11.62 -7.35
C ASN A 221 -31.91 -10.85 -6.02
N PHE A 222 -30.66 -10.55 -5.63
CA PHE A 222 -30.33 -9.82 -4.41
C PHE A 222 -29.56 -8.53 -4.70
N GLY A 223 -29.80 -7.95 -5.89
CA GLY A 223 -28.97 -6.89 -6.46
C GLY A 223 -27.81 -7.45 -7.29
N LEU A 224 -27.27 -6.59 -8.15
CA LEU A 224 -26.11 -6.88 -8.99
C LEU A 224 -24.90 -6.13 -8.44
N HIS A 225 -23.83 -6.85 -8.12
CA HIS A 225 -22.55 -6.18 -7.87
C HIS A 225 -21.98 -5.65 -9.18
N SER A 226 -21.33 -4.51 -9.12
CA SER A 226 -20.65 -3.91 -10.27
C SER A 226 -19.49 -4.77 -10.78
N GLY A 227 -18.91 -4.38 -11.90
CA GLY A 227 -17.73 -5.02 -12.51
C GLY A 227 -16.47 -5.02 -11.62
N ALA A 228 -16.46 -4.34 -10.46
CA ALA A 228 -15.36 -4.25 -9.52
C ALA A 228 -15.22 -5.52 -8.65
N VAL A 229 -14.95 -6.65 -9.30
CA VAL A 229 -15.11 -7.99 -8.70
C VAL A 229 -13.88 -8.55 -8.00
N LEU A 230 -12.69 -8.00 -8.18
CA LEU A 230 -11.47 -8.58 -7.60
C LEU A 230 -10.97 -7.79 -6.40
N LEU A 231 -10.90 -8.46 -5.24
CA LEU A 231 -10.18 -7.98 -4.07
C LEU A 231 -8.84 -8.70 -3.95
N ASP A 232 -7.79 -7.90 -4.04
CA ASP A 232 -6.39 -8.30 -3.98
C ASP A 232 -5.87 -8.05 -2.56
N PRO A 233 -5.32 -9.03 -1.84
CA PRO A 233 -4.86 -8.88 -0.46
C PRO A 233 -3.76 -7.83 -0.28
N ILE A 234 -3.02 -7.50 -1.36
CA ILE A 234 -1.98 -6.46 -1.34
C ILE A 234 -2.59 -5.06 -1.46
N LYS A 235 -3.70 -4.92 -2.20
CA LYS A 235 -4.30 -3.61 -2.54
C LYS A 235 -5.61 -3.32 -1.80
N THR A 236 -6.24 -4.35 -1.25
CA THR A 236 -7.54 -4.30 -0.58
C THR A 236 -7.36 -4.82 0.81
N PHE A 237 -7.50 -3.94 1.78
CA PHE A 237 -7.32 -4.29 3.15
C PHE A 237 -8.28 -3.52 4.05
N GLY A 238 -8.91 -4.24 4.99
CA GLY A 238 -9.46 -3.64 6.20
C GLY A 238 -10.97 -3.38 6.18
N SER A 239 -11.35 -2.36 6.96
CA SER A 239 -12.73 -1.94 7.15
C SER A 239 -13.19 -1.00 6.04
N GLY A 240 -14.47 -1.05 5.68
CA GLY A 240 -15.05 -0.07 4.77
C GLY A 240 -14.72 -0.33 3.30
N ILE A 241 -14.53 -1.60 2.93
CA ILE A 241 -14.48 -2.02 1.52
C ILE A 241 -15.82 -1.64 0.91
N ILE A 242 -15.81 -0.68 -0.01
CA ILE A 242 -17.02 -0.23 -0.69
C ILE A 242 -17.54 -1.34 -1.59
N LEU A 243 -18.84 -1.57 -1.52
CA LEU A 243 -19.60 -2.48 -2.36
C LEU A 243 -20.54 -1.65 -3.22
N GLU A 244 -20.40 -1.80 -4.53
CA GLU A 244 -21.19 -1.09 -5.53
C GLU A 244 -22.30 -2.03 -6.04
N ILE A 245 -23.54 -1.81 -5.60
CA ILE A 245 -24.67 -2.72 -5.88
C ILE A 245 -25.78 -1.94 -6.57
N TYR A 246 -26.33 -2.48 -7.67
CA TYR A 246 -27.43 -1.86 -8.40
C TYR A 246 -28.55 -2.84 -8.73
N ASN A 247 -29.73 -2.30 -9.02
CA ASN A 247 -30.96 -3.04 -9.26
C ASN A 247 -31.56 -2.65 -10.61
N ARG A 248 -31.59 -3.57 -11.56
CA ARG A 248 -32.20 -3.40 -12.89
C ARG A 248 -33.63 -3.92 -12.99
N SER A 249 -34.19 -4.45 -11.91
CA SER A 249 -35.56 -4.96 -11.90
C SER A 249 -36.57 -3.82 -11.71
N ASP A 250 -37.86 -4.18 -11.74
CA ASP A 250 -39.00 -3.32 -11.46
C ASP A 250 -39.45 -3.40 -9.99
N GLN A 251 -38.80 -4.23 -9.17
CA GLN A 251 -39.09 -4.41 -7.75
C GLN A 251 -37.90 -3.96 -6.89
N PRO A 252 -38.12 -3.47 -5.66
CA PRO A 252 -37.02 -3.10 -4.77
C PRO A 252 -36.27 -4.35 -4.27
N VAL A 253 -34.96 -4.21 -4.08
CA VAL A 253 -34.13 -5.19 -3.38
C VAL A 253 -33.97 -4.74 -1.93
N ILE A 254 -34.37 -5.59 -0.98
CA ILE A 254 -34.28 -5.30 0.46
C ILE A 254 -33.21 -6.20 1.08
N ASN A 255 -32.27 -5.59 1.81
CA ASN A 255 -31.10 -6.24 2.40
C ASN A 255 -30.32 -7.07 1.36
N PRO A 256 -29.66 -6.39 0.39
CA PRO A 256 -28.92 -7.08 -0.67
C PRO A 256 -27.87 -8.01 -0.08
N VAL A 257 -27.62 -9.09 -0.81
CA VAL A 257 -26.64 -10.13 -0.43
C VAL A 257 -25.59 -10.17 -1.52
N VAL A 258 -24.33 -10.09 -1.11
CA VAL A 258 -23.20 -10.28 -2.01
C VAL A 258 -22.67 -11.68 -1.77
N SER A 259 -22.40 -12.41 -2.86
CA SER A 259 -21.70 -13.68 -2.77
C SER A 259 -20.26 -13.52 -3.26
N ILE A 260 -19.34 -14.18 -2.59
CA ILE A 260 -17.92 -14.14 -2.89
C ILE A 260 -17.35 -15.55 -2.94
N GLU A 261 -16.25 -15.69 -3.65
CA GLU A 261 -15.42 -16.88 -3.68
C GLU A 261 -14.04 -16.53 -3.13
N VAL A 262 -13.51 -17.38 -2.25
CA VAL A 262 -12.21 -17.19 -1.61
C VAL A 262 -11.21 -18.08 -2.29
N TYR A 263 -10.12 -17.50 -2.76
CA TYR A 263 -9.02 -18.22 -3.39
C TYR A 263 -7.79 -18.11 -2.50
N ARG A 264 -7.07 -19.23 -2.37
CA ARG A 264 -5.76 -19.30 -1.75
C ARG A 264 -4.83 -18.33 -2.48
N ALA A 265 -4.23 -17.36 -1.79
CA ALA A 265 -3.06 -16.71 -2.37
C ALA A 265 -1.88 -17.69 -2.30
N PRO A 266 -0.87 -17.54 -3.17
CA PRO A 266 0.33 -18.36 -3.09
C PRO A 266 0.84 -18.36 -1.65
N HIS A 267 1.04 -19.55 -1.07
CA HIS A 267 1.63 -19.66 0.25
C HIS A 267 2.97 -18.91 0.24
N PHE A 268 3.34 -18.29 1.35
CA PHE A 268 4.69 -17.79 1.54
C PHE A 268 5.63 -18.99 1.47
N ASP A 269 6.11 -19.27 0.26
CA ASP A 269 7.02 -20.37 -0.03
C ASP A 269 8.31 -20.10 0.75
N GLU A 270 8.52 -20.89 1.81
CA GLU A 270 9.68 -20.76 2.70
C GLU A 270 10.98 -20.90 1.92
N ASP A 271 11.00 -21.75 0.89
CA ASP A 271 12.16 -21.92 0.01
C ASP A 271 12.39 -20.65 -0.82
N ARG A 272 11.33 -20.03 -1.34
CA ARG A 272 11.43 -18.75 -2.06
C ARG A 272 11.85 -17.59 -1.16
N ILE A 273 11.37 -17.56 0.09
CA ILE A 273 11.80 -16.57 1.08
C ILE A 273 13.28 -16.75 1.39
N ALA A 274 13.71 -17.99 1.64
CA ALA A 274 15.10 -18.34 1.85
C ALA A 274 15.96 -17.98 0.63
N GLU A 275 15.48 -18.26 -0.59
CA GLU A 275 16.16 -17.89 -1.82
C GLU A 275 16.32 -16.37 -1.95
N LYS A 276 15.25 -15.59 -1.76
CA LYS A 276 15.31 -14.11 -1.78
C LYS A 276 16.27 -13.58 -0.70
N ARG A 277 16.24 -14.16 0.50
CA ARG A 277 17.15 -13.82 1.59
C ARG A 277 18.60 -14.09 1.21
N ASP A 278 18.89 -15.26 0.64
CA ASP A 278 20.23 -15.64 0.20
C ASP A 278 20.71 -14.74 -0.94
N GLN A 279 19.85 -14.46 -1.93
CA GLN A 279 20.12 -13.50 -3.01
C GLN A 279 20.46 -12.12 -2.45
N ARG A 280 19.69 -11.63 -1.46
CA ARG A 280 19.92 -10.36 -0.79
C ARG A 280 21.24 -10.34 -0.01
N MET A 281 21.58 -11.41 0.71
CA MET A 281 22.85 -11.51 1.44
C MET A 281 24.05 -11.61 0.50
N VAL A 282 23.92 -12.29 -0.63
CA VAL A 282 24.92 -12.30 -1.70
C VAL A 282 25.08 -10.89 -2.27
N PHE A 283 23.97 -10.19 -2.53
CA PHE A 283 24.03 -8.82 -3.05
C PHE A 283 24.68 -7.87 -2.05
N PHE A 284 24.31 -7.95 -0.77
CA PHE A 284 24.98 -7.24 0.32
C PHE A 284 26.49 -7.50 0.33
N SER A 285 26.92 -8.77 0.36
CA SER A 285 28.35 -9.13 0.34
C SER A 285 29.09 -8.58 -0.89
N ASN A 286 28.41 -8.56 -2.04
CA ASN A 286 28.96 -8.03 -3.28
C ASN A 286 29.12 -6.50 -3.21
N LEU A 287 28.12 -5.78 -2.70
CA LEU A 287 28.20 -4.35 -2.44
C LEU A 287 29.31 -4.02 -1.43
N ASP A 288 29.47 -4.84 -0.40
CA ASP A 288 30.51 -4.68 0.61
C ASP A 288 31.92 -4.75 -0.02
N LYS A 289 32.13 -5.66 -0.97
CA LYS A 289 33.37 -5.72 -1.77
C LYS A 289 33.52 -4.49 -2.67
N VAL A 290 32.46 -4.01 -3.29
CA VAL A 290 32.47 -2.80 -4.13
C VAL A 290 32.85 -1.57 -3.31
N TYR A 291 32.22 -1.36 -2.15
CA TYR A 291 32.53 -0.26 -1.25
C TYR A 291 33.96 -0.34 -0.73
N ARG A 292 34.46 -1.52 -0.34
CA ARG A 292 35.87 -1.69 0.04
C ARG A 292 36.83 -1.32 -1.10
N GLN A 293 36.49 -1.60 -2.35
CA GLN A 293 37.33 -1.20 -3.49
C GLN A 293 37.23 0.31 -3.77
N LEU A 294 36.05 0.90 -3.64
CA LEU A 294 35.86 2.36 -3.71
C LEU A 294 36.73 3.08 -2.69
N ASP A 295 36.73 2.59 -1.44
CA ASP A 295 37.50 3.18 -0.35
C ASP A 295 39.02 3.01 -0.54
N ASN A 296 39.47 1.86 -1.04
CA ASN A 296 40.90 1.56 -1.19
C ASN A 296 41.56 2.17 -2.42
N LYS A 297 40.82 2.32 -3.53
CA LYS A 297 41.35 2.80 -4.82
C LYS A 297 40.43 3.82 -5.48
N PRO A 298 40.05 4.91 -4.80
CA PRO A 298 39.15 5.89 -5.37
C PRO A 298 39.79 6.53 -6.60
N LYS A 299 39.02 6.67 -7.68
CA LYS A 299 39.44 7.42 -8.86
C LYS A 299 39.46 8.92 -8.54
N GLN A 300 40.61 9.42 -8.09
CA GLN A 300 40.79 10.80 -7.65
C GLN A 300 40.95 11.84 -8.79
N HIS A 301 41.19 11.40 -10.04
CA HIS A 301 41.43 12.29 -11.17
C HIS A 301 40.35 12.22 -12.26
N PHE A 302 39.87 13.38 -12.73
CA PHE A 302 40.06 13.92 -14.09
C PHE A 302 39.27 15.23 -14.33
N GLU A 303 39.80 16.03 -15.27
CA GLU A 303 39.41 17.31 -15.95
C GLU A 303 38.06 18.00 -15.68
N ARG A 304 38.02 19.34 -15.92
CA ARG A 304 36.84 20.23 -15.89
C ARG A 304 35.64 19.67 -16.66
N LEU A 305 34.90 18.74 -16.06
CA LEU A 305 33.61 18.29 -16.55
C LEU A 305 32.58 19.39 -16.29
N LYS A 306 31.96 19.88 -17.37
CA LYS A 306 30.79 20.75 -17.28
C LYS A 306 29.61 19.91 -16.82
N ALA A 307 29.16 20.04 -15.58
CA ALA A 307 27.89 19.48 -15.13
C ALA A 307 26.74 19.93 -16.06
N ALA A 308 25.66 19.16 -16.15
CA ALA A 308 24.50 19.51 -16.98
C ALA A 308 23.81 20.72 -16.34
N THR A 309 23.85 20.79 -15.02
CA THR A 309 23.49 21.95 -14.22
C THR A 309 24.72 22.63 -13.63
N ASP A 310 24.94 23.91 -13.94
CA ASP A 310 25.92 24.76 -13.25
C ASP A 310 25.30 25.51 -12.05
N ILE A 311 24.24 24.94 -11.49
CA ILE A 311 23.48 25.48 -10.36
C ILE A 311 24.13 25.01 -9.07
N SER A 312 24.36 25.95 -8.14
CA SER A 312 24.79 25.67 -6.77
C SER A 312 23.67 26.06 -5.81
N LEU A 313 23.34 25.19 -4.87
CA LEU A 313 22.24 25.37 -3.93
C LEU A 313 22.75 25.02 -2.52
N ARG A 314 22.77 26.02 -1.63
CA ARG A 314 23.34 25.91 -0.27
C ARG A 314 24.78 25.33 -0.25
N GLY A 315 25.58 25.67 -1.27
CA GLY A 315 26.96 25.19 -1.42
C GLY A 315 27.10 23.79 -2.01
N GLN A 316 25.99 23.08 -2.29
CA GLN A 316 25.98 21.81 -3.02
C GLN A 316 25.78 22.04 -4.51
N SER A 317 26.46 21.25 -5.33
CA SER A 317 26.28 21.23 -6.78
C SER A 317 26.52 19.83 -7.32
N ALA A 318 26.28 19.62 -8.61
CA ALA A 318 26.65 18.37 -9.29
C ALA A 318 28.18 18.08 -9.31
N LYS A 319 29.00 19.02 -8.80
CA LYS A 319 30.45 18.89 -8.60
C LYS A 319 30.83 18.51 -7.17
N THR A 320 29.86 18.44 -6.25
CA THR A 320 30.08 18.02 -4.86
C THR A 320 30.50 16.55 -4.82
N ASP A 321 31.36 16.22 -3.86
CA ASP A 321 31.93 14.88 -3.71
C ASP A 321 30.86 13.91 -3.23
N ASN A 322 30.67 12.86 -4.02
CA ASN A 322 29.83 11.71 -3.70
C ASN A 322 30.38 10.58 -4.57
N GLN A 323 31.21 9.72 -3.95
CA GLN A 323 31.88 8.69 -4.73
C GLN A 323 30.83 7.76 -5.31
N SER A 324 30.99 7.46 -6.60
CA SER A 324 29.96 6.77 -7.35
C SER A 324 30.54 5.87 -8.42
N ILE A 325 29.82 4.80 -8.74
CA ILE A 325 30.21 3.82 -9.74
C ILE A 325 28.98 3.20 -10.38
N LEU A 326 29.09 2.89 -11.67
CA LEU A 326 28.11 2.11 -12.41
C LEU A 326 28.62 0.67 -12.52
N ILE A 327 27.82 -0.30 -12.08
CA ILE A 327 28.13 -1.73 -12.15
C ILE A 327 26.99 -2.51 -12.84
N ARG A 328 27.33 -3.67 -13.39
CA ARG A 328 26.38 -4.65 -13.93
C ARG A 328 26.07 -5.70 -12.86
N SER A 329 24.82 -5.77 -12.42
CA SER A 329 24.39 -6.69 -11.37
C SER A 329 24.40 -8.18 -11.79
N GLU A 330 24.20 -8.45 -13.09
CA GLU A 330 24.13 -9.81 -13.66
C GLU A 330 25.49 -10.53 -13.74
N ASN A 331 26.60 -9.78 -13.64
CA ASN A 331 27.93 -10.36 -13.70
C ASN A 331 28.41 -10.83 -12.31
N SER A 332 29.28 -11.84 -12.29
CA SER A 332 30.09 -12.15 -11.11
C SER A 332 30.77 -10.88 -10.61
N ILE A 333 30.54 -10.52 -9.34
CA ILE A 333 31.06 -9.26 -8.78
C ILE A 333 32.58 -9.16 -8.89
N LYS A 334 33.28 -10.30 -8.83
CA LYS A 334 34.74 -10.36 -8.93
C LYS A 334 35.20 -9.92 -10.32
N ASP A 335 34.52 -10.41 -11.35
CA ASP A 335 34.81 -10.08 -12.74
C ASP A 335 34.39 -8.65 -13.07
N GLU A 336 33.28 -8.20 -12.48
CA GLU A 336 32.81 -6.83 -12.61
C GLU A 336 33.78 -5.83 -11.94
N ILE A 337 34.25 -6.11 -10.72
CA ILE A 337 35.29 -5.33 -10.06
C ILE A 337 36.56 -5.31 -10.91
N ALA A 338 37.01 -6.47 -11.40
CA ALA A 338 38.20 -6.56 -12.24
C ALA A 338 38.05 -5.77 -13.55
N ARG A 339 36.86 -5.81 -14.17
CA ARG A 339 36.51 -5.08 -15.39
C ARG A 339 36.59 -3.56 -15.18
N VAL A 340 35.99 -3.06 -14.10
CA VAL A 340 36.01 -1.62 -13.80
C VAL A 340 37.40 -1.17 -13.35
N ALA A 341 38.14 -2.01 -12.62
CA ALA A 341 39.47 -1.70 -12.10
C ALA A 341 40.61 -1.87 -13.13
N ARG A 342 40.35 -2.23 -14.40
CA ARG A 342 41.39 -2.52 -15.42
C ARG A 342 42.46 -1.44 -15.59
N ASN A 343 42.15 -0.18 -15.25
CA ASN A 343 43.06 0.96 -15.36
C ASN A 343 43.61 1.45 -14.00
N GLY A 344 43.55 0.62 -12.95
CA GLY A 344 44.14 0.90 -11.63
C GLY A 344 43.27 1.72 -10.66
N ASN A 345 42.30 2.48 -11.17
CA ASN A 345 41.39 3.31 -10.38
C ASN A 345 39.96 2.75 -10.39
N PHE A 346 39.22 2.93 -9.28
CA PHE A 346 37.86 2.44 -9.10
C PHE A 346 36.88 3.56 -8.72
N GLY A 347 35.71 3.57 -9.34
CA GLY A 347 34.67 4.59 -9.14
C GLY A 347 34.97 5.95 -9.78
N TYR A 348 34.23 6.96 -9.35
CA TYR A 348 34.32 8.36 -9.77
C TYR A 348 34.03 9.27 -8.57
N ARG A 349 34.65 10.44 -8.52
CA ARG A 349 34.49 11.42 -7.42
C ARG A 349 33.07 11.98 -7.27
N THR A 350 32.32 12.10 -8.37
CA THR A 350 30.98 12.73 -8.39
C THR A 350 30.00 11.92 -9.24
N VAL A 351 28.72 12.00 -8.89
CA VAL A 351 27.64 11.28 -9.60
C VAL A 351 27.57 11.66 -11.08
N SER A 352 27.66 12.96 -11.41
CA SER A 352 27.63 13.42 -12.80
C SER A 352 28.76 12.81 -13.65
N HIS A 353 29.94 12.62 -13.06
CA HIS A 353 31.05 11.97 -13.76
C HIS A 353 30.74 10.48 -14.00
N ALA A 354 30.27 9.75 -12.99
CA ALA A 354 29.88 8.35 -13.13
C ALA A 354 28.83 8.16 -14.24
N LEU A 355 27.79 8.98 -14.28
CA LEU A 355 26.72 8.89 -15.27
C LEU A 355 27.19 9.15 -16.71
N ARG A 356 28.22 9.98 -16.91
CA ARG A 356 28.69 10.39 -18.25
C ARG A 356 29.80 9.52 -18.82
N LYS A 357 30.69 9.04 -17.95
CA LYS A 357 31.89 8.28 -18.34
C LYS A 357 31.83 6.82 -17.91
N GLY A 358 30.88 6.45 -17.06
CA GLY A 358 30.63 5.07 -16.69
C GLY A 358 30.01 4.28 -17.83
N ASP A 359 29.77 3.00 -17.55
CA ASP A 359 29.27 2.05 -18.52
C ASP A 359 27.78 2.25 -18.78
N GLN A 360 27.39 2.45 -20.04
CA GLN A 360 25.98 2.67 -20.43
C GLN A 360 25.14 1.38 -20.32
N GLU A 361 25.80 0.22 -20.32
CA GLU A 361 25.15 -1.08 -20.15
C GLU A 361 24.98 -1.47 -18.68
N ALA A 362 25.47 -0.64 -17.75
CA ALA A 362 25.26 -0.87 -16.32
C ALA A 362 23.79 -0.66 -15.92
N ASP A 363 23.36 -1.45 -14.95
CA ASP A 363 21.99 -1.43 -14.41
C ASP A 363 21.92 -0.92 -12.97
N THR A 364 23.07 -0.72 -12.32
CA THR A 364 23.13 -0.36 -10.90
C THR A 364 24.09 0.81 -10.68
N LEU A 365 23.57 1.89 -10.08
CA LEU A 365 24.35 3.04 -9.63
C LEU A 365 24.62 2.90 -8.13
N VAL A 366 25.88 2.79 -7.75
CA VAL A 366 26.32 2.72 -6.35
C VAL A 366 26.91 4.06 -5.94
N LEU A 367 26.52 4.56 -4.76
CA LEU A 367 26.78 5.90 -4.24
C LEU A 367 27.26 5.82 -2.77
N ASP A 368 28.05 6.80 -2.34
CA ASP A 368 28.32 6.99 -0.90
C ASP A 368 27.09 7.53 -0.18
N TYR A 369 26.53 8.62 -0.70
CA TYR A 369 25.46 9.36 -0.09
C TYR A 369 24.19 9.32 -0.93
N PHE A 370 23.02 9.41 -0.29
CA PHE A 370 21.78 9.59 -1.02
C PHE A 370 21.85 10.86 -1.91
N PRO A 371 21.37 10.82 -3.17
CA PRO A 371 21.52 11.94 -4.10
C PRO A 371 20.93 13.25 -3.57
N SER A 372 21.76 14.30 -3.57
CA SER A 372 21.32 15.70 -3.43
C SER A 372 20.40 16.12 -4.60
N LEU A 373 19.73 17.26 -4.48
CA LEU A 373 18.86 17.78 -5.55
C LEU A 373 19.60 17.94 -6.88
N THR A 374 20.84 18.43 -6.86
CA THR A 374 21.62 18.62 -8.08
C THR A 374 22.06 17.29 -8.70
N GLU A 375 22.35 16.28 -7.89
CA GLU A 375 22.69 14.93 -8.39
C GLU A 375 21.45 14.20 -8.90
N HIS A 376 20.31 14.38 -8.23
CA HIS A 376 19.01 13.90 -8.69
C HIS A 376 18.71 14.40 -10.11
N ILE A 377 18.89 15.70 -10.38
CA ILE A 377 18.72 16.26 -11.74
C ILE A 377 19.67 15.59 -12.74
N GLU A 378 20.93 15.34 -12.38
CA GLU A 378 21.88 14.64 -13.26
C GLU A 378 21.45 13.20 -13.55
N ILE A 379 20.94 12.48 -12.55
CA ILE A 379 20.39 11.13 -12.71
C ILE A 379 19.21 11.17 -13.69
N LEU A 380 18.24 12.06 -13.47
CA LEU A 380 17.07 12.21 -14.34
C LEU A 380 17.45 12.58 -15.77
N ALA A 381 18.41 13.49 -15.95
CA ALA A 381 18.87 13.92 -17.28
C ALA A 381 19.57 12.81 -18.07
N ASN A 382 20.15 11.80 -17.39
CA ASN A 382 20.90 10.73 -18.03
C ASN A 382 20.19 9.37 -18.02
N ILE A 383 19.06 9.22 -17.33
CA ILE A 383 18.40 7.92 -17.14
C ILE A 383 18.07 7.21 -18.44
N ARG A 384 17.64 7.93 -19.49
CA ARG A 384 17.31 7.33 -20.80
C ARG A 384 18.52 6.77 -21.55
N ARG A 385 19.73 7.20 -21.18
CA ARG A 385 20.98 6.75 -21.79
C ARG A 385 21.57 5.52 -21.09
N LEU A 386 21.04 5.19 -19.91
CA LEU A 386 21.52 4.12 -19.06
C LEU A 386 20.46 3.02 -18.99
N LYS A 387 20.87 1.78 -18.75
CA LYS A 387 19.95 0.68 -18.44
C LYS A 387 19.67 0.58 -16.94
N LEU A 388 19.67 1.72 -16.26
CA LEU A 388 19.60 1.81 -14.80
C LEU A 388 18.27 1.22 -14.30
N LYS A 389 18.37 0.25 -13.39
CA LYS A 389 17.27 -0.36 -12.65
C LYS A 389 17.39 -0.12 -11.15
N ASN A 390 18.62 -0.04 -10.64
CA ASN A 390 18.91 0.00 -9.21
C ASN A 390 19.75 1.23 -8.84
N LEU A 391 19.43 1.84 -7.71
CA LEU A 391 20.23 2.86 -7.05
C LEU A 391 20.58 2.38 -5.65
N VAL A 392 21.86 2.38 -5.28
CA VAL A 392 22.36 1.91 -3.99
C VAL A 392 23.14 3.02 -3.31
N PHE A 393 22.86 3.27 -2.03
CA PHE A 393 23.63 4.21 -1.21
C PHE A 393 23.97 3.60 0.16
N ARG A 394 25.03 4.09 0.82
CA ARG A 394 25.46 3.59 2.14
C ARG A 394 25.24 4.56 3.31
N LYS A 395 25.10 5.86 3.04
CA LYS A 395 24.88 6.89 4.06
C LYS A 395 23.80 7.87 3.62
N ALA A 396 22.97 8.33 4.56
CA ALA A 396 21.92 9.30 4.26
C ALA A 396 22.49 10.62 3.72
N THR A 397 23.53 11.16 4.37
CA THR A 397 24.22 12.39 3.96
C THR A 397 25.71 12.34 4.32
N PRO A 398 26.55 13.29 3.87
CA PRO A 398 27.95 13.39 4.30
C PRO A 398 28.16 13.59 5.80
N MET A 399 27.20 14.23 6.47
CA MET A 399 27.30 14.55 7.91
C MET A 399 26.58 13.54 8.80
N GLN A 400 25.73 12.70 8.21
CA GLN A 400 24.83 11.82 8.96
C GLN A 400 24.59 10.52 8.22
N GLU A 401 24.76 9.40 8.92
CA GLU A 401 24.65 8.08 8.31
C GLU A 401 23.21 7.60 8.14
N PHE A 402 22.31 7.94 9.07
CA PHE A 402 21.02 7.23 9.21
C PHE A 402 19.75 8.06 8.97
N PHE A 403 19.75 9.39 9.10
CA PHE A 403 18.52 10.19 8.92
C PHE A 403 18.50 10.92 7.58
N LEU A 404 17.44 10.68 6.81
CA LEU A 404 17.23 11.26 5.48
C LEU A 404 16.65 12.68 5.57
N THR A 405 17.08 13.53 4.64
CA THR A 405 16.56 14.89 4.54
C THR A 405 15.15 14.90 3.95
N ASN A 406 14.43 16.01 4.11
CA ASN A 406 13.10 16.14 3.53
C ASN A 406 13.12 15.99 1.99
N GLU A 407 14.13 16.54 1.32
CA GLU A 407 14.31 16.42 -0.13
C GLU A 407 14.52 14.97 -0.57
N ALA A 408 15.18 14.15 0.26
CA ALA A 408 15.43 12.76 -0.06
C ALA A 408 14.13 11.94 -0.20
N HIS A 409 13.12 12.21 0.62
CA HIS A 409 11.82 11.55 0.52
C HIS A 409 11.11 11.85 -0.81
N SER A 410 11.19 13.09 -1.30
CA SER A 410 10.66 13.46 -2.61
C SER A 410 11.41 12.78 -3.77
N HIS A 411 12.72 12.62 -3.64
CA HIS A 411 13.52 11.89 -4.64
C HIS A 411 13.19 10.39 -4.65
N LEU A 412 13.00 9.78 -3.48
CA LEU A 412 12.58 8.38 -3.35
C LEU A 412 11.26 8.12 -4.09
N GLU A 413 10.29 9.02 -3.94
CA GLU A 413 9.01 8.94 -4.65
C GLU A 413 9.20 9.04 -6.17
N THR A 414 10.02 10.00 -6.62
CA THR A 414 10.33 10.17 -8.04
C THR A 414 10.98 8.91 -8.61
N TYR A 415 11.96 8.32 -7.92
CA TYR A 415 12.62 7.09 -8.36
C TYR A 415 11.65 5.92 -8.43
N HIS A 416 10.76 5.78 -7.45
CA HIS A 416 9.71 4.76 -7.46
C HIS A 416 8.78 4.90 -8.67
N GLN A 417 8.28 6.12 -8.96
CA GLN A 417 7.43 6.40 -10.11
C GLN A 417 8.11 6.11 -11.47
N MET A 418 9.44 6.17 -11.51
CA MET A 418 10.23 5.84 -12.69
C MET A 418 10.56 4.34 -12.80
N GLY A 419 10.17 3.52 -11.82
CA GLY A 419 10.46 2.09 -11.78
C GLY A 419 11.90 1.77 -11.36
N LEU A 420 12.61 2.69 -10.68
CA LEU A 420 13.92 2.42 -10.10
C LEU A 420 13.77 1.83 -8.69
N SER A 421 14.50 0.75 -8.43
CA SER A 421 14.61 0.17 -7.09
C SER A 421 15.73 0.87 -6.32
N VAL A 422 15.40 1.41 -5.15
CA VAL A 422 16.37 2.10 -4.30
C VAL A 422 16.72 1.20 -3.12
N TYR A 423 18.01 0.91 -2.98
CA TYR A 423 18.56 0.08 -1.92
C TYR A 423 19.43 0.90 -0.96
N TRP A 424 19.28 0.62 0.33
CA TRP A 424 20.13 1.16 1.38
C TRP A 424 21.03 0.06 1.95
N HIS A 425 22.32 0.17 1.67
CA HIS A 425 23.36 -0.67 2.23
C HIS A 425 23.73 -0.16 3.62
N VAL A 426 23.49 -0.95 4.67
CA VAL A 426 23.69 -0.53 6.06
C VAL A 426 24.72 -1.45 6.74
N PRO A 427 26.03 -1.14 6.64
CA PRO A 427 27.09 -1.99 7.18
C PRO A 427 26.98 -2.23 8.69
N SER A 428 26.51 -1.24 9.44
CA SER A 428 26.36 -1.33 10.90
C SER A 428 25.33 -2.38 11.34
N LEU A 429 24.36 -2.69 10.47
CA LEU A 429 23.38 -3.76 10.68
C LEU A 429 23.73 -5.04 9.92
N ASN A 430 24.83 -5.03 9.15
CA ASN A 430 25.21 -6.11 8.23
C ASN A 430 24.05 -6.48 7.29
N ASP A 431 23.35 -5.47 6.75
CA ASP A 431 22.10 -5.69 6.03
C ASP A 431 21.88 -4.76 4.83
N LEU A 432 20.99 -5.19 3.93
CA LEU A 432 20.54 -4.45 2.75
C LEU A 432 19.02 -4.33 2.74
N TYR A 433 18.51 -3.12 2.56
CA TYR A 433 17.08 -2.82 2.54
C TYR A 433 16.66 -2.22 1.19
N VAL A 434 15.47 -2.57 0.72
CA VAL A 434 14.85 -1.98 -0.48
C VAL A 434 13.72 -1.04 -0.06
N HIS A 435 13.61 0.10 -0.74
CA HIS A 435 12.55 1.06 -0.50
C HIS A 435 11.25 0.61 -1.19
N THR A 436 10.18 0.45 -0.40
CA THR A 436 8.88 -0.08 -0.83
C THR A 436 7.75 0.82 -0.33
N TYR A 437 6.74 1.06 -1.16
CA TYR A 437 5.56 1.85 -0.80
C TYR A 437 4.39 0.96 -0.34
N LYS A 438 3.79 1.31 0.80
CA LYS A 438 2.49 0.79 1.25
C LYS A 438 1.57 1.98 1.53
N HIS A 439 0.38 1.99 0.95
CA HIS A 439 -0.60 3.09 1.07
C HIS A 439 0.04 4.49 0.84
N ASP A 440 0.79 4.66 -0.25
CA ASP A 440 1.49 5.91 -0.61
C ASP A 440 2.58 6.36 0.38
N HIS A 441 2.98 5.51 1.33
CA HIS A 441 4.07 5.77 2.28
C HIS A 441 5.24 4.81 2.07
N GLY A 442 6.43 5.36 1.85
CA GLY A 442 7.65 4.60 1.59
C GLY A 442 8.35 4.12 2.86
N PHE A 443 8.82 2.88 2.88
CA PHE A 443 9.62 2.28 3.96
C PHE A 443 10.77 1.46 3.38
N PHE A 444 11.89 1.41 4.08
CA PHE A 444 12.97 0.47 3.83
C PHE A 444 12.66 -0.86 4.52
N ILE A 445 12.76 -1.95 3.77
CA ILE A 445 12.43 -3.31 4.23
C ILE A 445 13.36 -4.33 3.56
N ARG A 446 13.53 -5.50 4.17
CA ARG A 446 14.22 -6.63 3.54
C ARG A 446 13.38 -7.18 2.38
N GLU A 447 14.02 -7.52 1.27
CA GLU A 447 13.35 -7.87 0.01
C GLU A 447 12.45 -9.11 0.12
N GLU A 448 12.84 -10.08 0.95
CA GLU A 448 12.06 -11.27 1.26
C GLU A 448 10.77 -10.98 2.05
N GLU A 449 10.68 -9.85 2.76
CA GLU A 449 9.52 -9.47 3.59
C GLU A 449 8.55 -8.51 2.88
N VAL A 450 8.85 -8.06 1.64
CA VAL A 450 8.05 -7.06 0.91
C VAL A 450 6.59 -7.50 0.75
N ASP A 451 6.38 -8.71 0.24
CA ASP A 451 5.04 -9.24 -0.02
C ASP A 451 4.23 -9.35 1.29
N ARG A 452 4.90 -9.78 2.37
CA ARG A 452 4.31 -9.86 3.70
C ARG A 452 3.92 -8.50 4.24
N PHE A 453 4.81 -7.52 4.15
CA PHE A 453 4.56 -6.15 4.59
C PHE A 453 3.39 -5.50 3.85
N LEU A 454 3.31 -5.69 2.53
CA LEU A 454 2.23 -5.16 1.73
C LEU A 454 0.87 -5.74 2.15
N ALA A 455 0.81 -7.03 2.50
CA ALA A 455 -0.41 -7.72 2.93
C ALA A 455 -0.72 -7.62 4.44
N CYS A 456 0.23 -7.16 5.28
CA CYS A 456 0.05 -7.19 6.73
C CYS A 456 -0.91 -6.12 7.25
N THR A 457 -1.58 -6.45 8.37
CA THR A 457 -2.32 -5.47 9.19
C THR A 457 -1.35 -4.75 10.09
N ILE A 458 -1.27 -3.43 10.02
CA ILE A 458 -0.36 -2.63 10.83
C ILE A 458 -1.10 -1.98 12.00
N LEU A 459 -0.62 -2.23 13.21
CA LEU A 459 -1.07 -1.56 14.43
C LEU A 459 -0.05 -0.48 14.79
N ALA A 460 -0.48 0.77 14.85
CA ALA A 460 0.33 1.86 15.38
C ALA A 460 0.23 1.86 16.91
N PHE A 461 1.36 1.63 17.58
CA PHE A 461 1.49 1.71 19.02
C PHE A 461 2.16 3.02 19.42
N TYR A 462 1.38 3.90 20.03
CA TYR A 462 1.86 5.15 20.61
C TYR A 462 1.96 5.01 22.12
N GLY A 463 2.96 5.66 22.72
CA GLY A 463 3.16 5.64 24.17
C GLY A 463 4.46 6.30 24.59
N SER A 464 4.69 6.31 25.90
CA SER A 464 5.87 6.91 26.53
C SER A 464 7.17 6.22 26.09
N ALA A 465 8.22 7.03 25.96
CA ALA A 465 9.59 6.57 25.80
C ALA A 465 10.31 6.32 27.14
N LEU A 466 9.67 6.67 28.25
CA LEU A 466 10.23 6.49 29.59
C LEU A 466 10.18 5.04 30.02
N GLU A 467 11.02 4.70 31.01
CA GLU A 467 11.01 3.41 31.68
C GLU A 467 9.63 3.12 32.30
N MET A 468 9.26 1.85 32.25
CA MET A 468 7.99 1.33 32.77
C MET A 468 8.25 0.47 34.01
N ASP A 469 7.29 0.43 34.93
CA ASP A 469 7.31 -0.56 35.99
C ASP A 469 6.89 -1.95 35.47
N ALA A 470 7.13 -2.99 36.27
CA ALA A 470 6.86 -4.37 35.88
C ALA A 470 5.38 -4.65 35.55
N GLU A 471 4.44 -3.93 36.17
CA GLU A 471 3.01 -4.11 35.91
C GLU A 471 2.60 -3.46 34.59
N GLN A 472 3.14 -2.27 34.30
CA GLN A 472 3.01 -1.61 33.01
C GLN A 472 3.57 -2.49 31.88
N GLU A 473 4.78 -3.04 32.05
CA GLU A 473 5.38 -3.94 31.06
C GLU A 473 4.49 -5.18 30.82
N ARG A 474 3.96 -5.77 31.90
CA ARG A 474 3.07 -6.93 31.82
C ARG A 474 1.80 -6.60 31.03
N LYS A 475 1.14 -5.48 31.34
CA LYS A 475 -0.10 -5.03 30.69
C LYS A 475 0.09 -4.71 29.21
N ILE A 476 1.19 -4.05 28.84
CA ILE A 476 1.48 -3.74 27.43
C ILE A 476 1.81 -5.03 26.66
N SER A 477 2.56 -5.94 27.27
CA SER A 477 2.87 -7.24 26.66
C SER A 477 1.60 -8.06 26.44
N GLU A 478 0.71 -8.10 27.42
CA GLU A 478 -0.59 -8.78 27.31
C GLU A 478 -1.45 -8.18 26.19
N LEU A 479 -1.50 -6.85 26.09
CA LEU A 479 -2.21 -6.18 25.00
C LEU A 479 -1.66 -6.59 23.62
N VAL A 480 -0.34 -6.55 23.43
CA VAL A 480 0.29 -6.94 22.16
C VAL A 480 -0.02 -8.40 21.82
N VAL A 481 0.08 -9.29 22.80
CA VAL A 481 -0.31 -10.71 22.66
C VAL A 481 -1.75 -10.84 22.18
N ARG A 482 -2.69 -10.21 22.87
CA ARG A 482 -4.13 -10.30 22.55
C ARG A 482 -4.47 -9.72 21.19
N MET A 483 -3.89 -8.58 20.83
CA MET A 483 -4.11 -7.94 19.54
C MET A 483 -3.55 -8.77 18.38
N THR A 484 -2.36 -9.34 18.56
CA THR A 484 -1.75 -10.21 17.53
C THR A 484 -2.48 -11.56 17.42
N ASP A 485 -2.97 -12.13 18.52
CA ASP A 485 -3.86 -13.32 18.50
C ASP A 485 -5.15 -13.04 17.74
N PHE A 486 -5.79 -11.89 17.98
CA PHE A 486 -7.03 -11.53 17.32
C PHE A 486 -6.87 -11.37 15.81
N PHE A 487 -5.80 -10.72 15.36
CA PHE A 487 -5.56 -10.46 13.95
C PHE A 487 -4.77 -11.55 13.21
N GLY A 488 -4.22 -12.54 13.91
CA GLY A 488 -3.49 -13.67 13.33
C GLY A 488 -2.04 -13.37 12.92
N ASN A 489 -1.45 -14.27 12.13
CA ASN A 489 0.00 -14.37 11.92
C ASN A 489 0.62 -13.29 11.00
N ASN A 490 -0.21 -12.53 10.29
CA ASN A 490 0.24 -11.45 9.41
C ASN A 490 -0.13 -10.06 9.95
N VAL A 491 0.55 -9.69 11.03
CA VAL A 491 0.43 -8.40 11.72
C VAL A 491 1.79 -7.70 11.77
N GLY A 492 1.76 -6.39 11.60
CA GLY A 492 2.88 -5.48 11.82
C GLY A 492 2.61 -4.57 13.02
N ILE A 493 3.63 -4.28 13.82
CA ILE A 493 3.59 -3.21 14.81
C ILE A 493 4.46 -2.06 14.32
N LEU A 494 3.88 -0.87 14.23
CA LEU A 494 4.58 0.35 13.88
C LEU A 494 4.67 1.26 15.10
N THR A 495 5.88 1.71 15.42
CA THR A 495 6.13 2.62 16.54
C THR A 495 6.99 3.81 16.11
N GLY A 496 7.32 4.67 17.07
CA GLY A 496 8.28 5.75 16.84
C GLY A 496 9.76 5.33 16.86
N GLY A 497 10.06 4.06 17.18
CA GLY A 497 11.44 3.55 17.23
C GLY A 497 12.21 3.89 18.51
N GLY A 498 11.51 4.32 19.56
CA GLY A 498 12.07 4.60 20.88
C GLY A 498 12.00 3.45 21.87
N GLU A 499 12.57 3.63 23.06
CA GLU A 499 12.41 2.73 24.21
C GLU A 499 11.01 2.86 24.87
N GLY A 500 10.83 2.29 26.06
CA GLY A 500 9.57 2.31 26.80
C GLY A 500 8.49 1.47 26.11
N VAL A 501 7.27 2.01 26.02
CA VAL A 501 6.12 1.30 25.40
C VAL A 501 6.45 0.88 23.97
N MET A 502 7.09 1.77 23.20
CA MET A 502 7.41 1.53 21.79
C MET A 502 8.41 0.39 21.62
N GLY A 503 9.46 0.37 22.45
CA GLY A 503 10.49 -0.65 22.42
C GLY A 503 9.93 -2.01 22.83
N LEU A 504 9.16 -2.05 23.93
CA LEU A 504 8.53 -3.28 24.42
C LEU A 504 7.53 -3.86 23.41
N ALA A 505 6.69 -3.03 22.79
CA ALA A 505 5.72 -3.49 21.81
C ALA A 505 6.38 -4.18 20.62
N ASN A 506 7.48 -3.60 20.11
CA ASN A 506 8.27 -4.22 19.05
C ASN A 506 8.93 -5.52 19.53
N ASP A 507 9.52 -5.57 20.72
CA ASP A 507 10.18 -6.78 21.24
C ASP A 507 9.21 -7.94 21.43
N VAL A 508 8.01 -7.68 21.96
CA VAL A 508 6.97 -8.70 22.14
C VAL A 508 6.43 -9.16 20.79
N ALA A 509 6.21 -8.24 19.84
CA ALA A 509 5.75 -8.58 18.49
C ALA A 509 6.77 -9.44 17.73
N ALA A 510 8.06 -9.10 17.81
CA ALA A 510 9.13 -9.86 17.18
C ALA A 510 9.19 -11.31 17.70
N LYS A 511 9.05 -11.51 19.02
CA LYS A 511 8.99 -12.86 19.65
C LYS A 511 7.79 -13.68 19.18
N ARG A 512 6.72 -13.02 18.73
CA ARG A 512 5.53 -13.65 18.15
C ARG A 512 5.60 -13.77 16.63
N GLY A 513 6.77 -13.54 16.04
CA GLY A 513 7.00 -13.62 14.61
C GLY A 513 6.31 -12.53 13.79
N CYS A 514 5.75 -11.49 14.41
CA CYS A 514 5.12 -10.37 13.71
C CYS A 514 6.16 -9.45 13.06
N LEU A 515 5.75 -8.68 12.05
CA LEU A 515 6.59 -7.62 11.52
C LEU A 515 6.70 -6.48 12.55
N THR A 516 7.91 -5.96 12.73
CA THR A 516 8.16 -4.77 13.56
C THR A 516 8.62 -3.63 12.68
N GLY A 517 8.20 -2.42 13.00
CA GLY A 517 8.60 -1.25 12.26
C GLY A 517 8.66 0.03 13.06
N ALA A 518 9.38 1.00 12.49
CA ALA A 518 9.63 2.28 13.12
C ALA A 518 9.65 3.43 12.11
N ALA A 519 9.04 4.55 12.48
CA ALA A 519 9.26 5.84 11.85
C ALA A 519 10.15 6.69 12.76
N PHE A 520 11.47 6.60 12.56
CA PHE A 520 12.48 7.24 13.38
C PHE A 520 12.53 8.75 13.15
N LEU A 521 12.70 9.51 14.22
CA LEU A 521 12.96 10.94 14.16
C LEU A 521 14.33 11.21 14.79
N GLU A 522 15.15 12.01 14.13
CA GLU A 522 16.43 12.47 14.67
C GLU A 522 16.17 13.32 15.92
N LEU A 523 16.58 12.80 17.08
CA LEU A 523 16.46 13.45 18.36
C LEU A 523 17.73 13.17 19.17
N GLU A 524 18.41 14.22 19.65
CA GLU A 524 19.62 14.05 20.45
C GLU A 524 19.38 13.24 21.73
N ALA A 525 18.21 13.41 22.35
CA ALA A 525 17.84 12.78 23.61
C ALA A 525 17.39 11.32 23.47
N GLN A 526 17.19 10.81 22.25
CA GLN A 526 16.58 9.51 22.02
C GLN A 526 17.26 8.78 20.85
N PRO A 527 18.27 7.93 21.11
CA PRO A 527 18.89 7.14 20.05
C PRO A 527 17.87 6.15 19.45
N PRO A 528 17.91 5.89 18.14
CA PRO A 528 17.00 4.95 17.50
C PRO A 528 17.30 3.52 17.95
N LYS A 529 16.27 2.78 18.38
CA LYS A 529 16.36 1.32 18.60
C LYS A 529 16.28 0.61 17.24
N VAL A 530 17.44 0.40 16.63
CA VAL A 530 17.57 -0.21 15.30
C VAL A 530 17.35 -1.73 15.38
N GLY A 531 16.98 -2.38 14.27
CA GLY A 531 16.76 -3.83 14.19
C GLY A 531 15.32 -4.26 13.90
N VAL A 532 14.44 -3.32 13.62
CA VAL A 532 13.08 -3.58 13.13
C VAL A 532 13.07 -4.13 11.69
N ASN A 533 11.98 -4.80 11.28
CA ASN A 533 11.85 -5.38 9.94
C ASN A 533 11.70 -4.32 8.84
N PHE A 534 10.97 -3.24 9.13
CA PHE A 534 10.75 -2.14 8.19
C PHE A 534 10.90 -0.78 8.88
N PHE A 535 11.45 0.22 8.21
CA PHE A 535 11.61 1.53 8.82
C PHE A 535 11.61 2.67 7.82
N ASN A 536 11.33 3.86 8.31
CA ASN A 536 11.72 5.10 7.65
C ASN A 536 12.31 6.05 8.69
N THR A 537 13.03 7.07 8.24
CA THR A 537 13.92 7.86 9.06
C THR A 537 13.90 9.31 8.60
N PHE A 538 13.73 10.21 9.55
CA PHE A 538 13.44 11.61 9.31
C PHE A 538 14.33 12.49 10.17
N GLN A 539 14.88 13.55 9.60
CA GLN A 539 15.52 14.60 10.38
C GLN A 539 14.51 15.35 11.26
N GLU A 540 14.98 15.99 12.33
CA GLU A 540 14.14 16.73 13.29
C GLU A 540 13.20 17.73 12.60
N THR A 541 13.75 18.48 11.63
CA THR A 541 13.02 19.47 10.83
C THR A 541 11.86 18.88 10.01
N ASN A 542 11.81 17.55 9.87
CA ASN A 542 10.82 16.81 9.12
C ASN A 542 9.80 16.07 10.00
N ARG A 543 9.72 16.40 11.29
CA ARG A 543 8.76 15.84 12.26
C ARG A 543 7.33 15.74 11.71
N HIS A 544 6.81 16.83 11.12
CA HIS A 544 5.45 16.86 10.56
C HIS A 544 5.20 15.88 9.41
N ASN A 545 6.20 15.62 8.57
CA ASN A 545 6.04 14.60 7.54
C ASN A 545 6.15 13.20 8.17
N ARG A 546 7.03 13.00 9.15
CA ARG A 546 7.11 11.73 9.90
C ARG A 546 5.76 11.30 10.50
N GLN A 547 4.95 12.24 11.01
CA GLN A 547 3.59 11.91 11.49
C GLN A 547 2.67 11.37 10.39
N LYS A 548 2.75 11.91 9.15
CA LYS A 548 1.95 11.39 8.04
C LYS A 548 2.27 9.93 7.73
N TRP A 549 3.49 9.46 7.97
CA TRP A 549 3.88 8.07 7.70
C TRP A 549 3.16 7.05 8.58
N PHE A 550 2.59 7.45 9.72
CA PHE A 550 1.77 6.56 10.53
C PHE A 550 0.40 6.27 9.91
N GLN A 551 -0.03 7.03 8.90
CA GLN A 551 -1.29 6.77 8.16
C GLN A 551 -1.27 5.42 7.42
N VAL A 552 -0.09 4.79 7.28
CA VAL A 552 0.02 3.41 6.79
C VAL A 552 -0.62 2.39 7.73
N ALA A 553 -0.74 2.72 9.03
CA ALA A 553 -1.32 1.85 10.03
C ALA A 553 -2.83 1.74 9.89
N ASP A 554 -3.39 0.56 10.11
CA ASP A 554 -4.83 0.31 10.02
C ASP A 554 -5.56 0.70 11.30
N PHE A 555 -4.87 0.58 12.44
CA PHE A 555 -5.42 0.86 13.76
C PHE A 555 -4.44 1.62 14.64
N CYS A 556 -4.99 2.48 15.50
CA CYS A 556 -4.22 3.28 16.45
C CYS A 556 -4.51 2.83 17.89
N ILE A 557 -3.45 2.57 18.63
CA ILE A 557 -3.49 2.21 20.05
C ILE A 557 -2.62 3.21 20.81
N PHE A 558 -3.28 4.01 21.64
CA PHE A 558 -2.69 5.05 22.47
C PHE A 558 -2.53 4.53 23.91
N ASN A 559 -1.31 4.15 24.26
CA ASN A 559 -0.95 3.74 25.62
C ASN A 559 -0.54 4.97 26.45
N LEU A 560 -0.30 4.78 27.75
CA LEU A 560 0.27 5.80 28.63
C LEU A 560 1.40 6.57 27.93
N GLY A 561 1.27 7.89 27.86
CA GLY A 561 2.16 8.72 27.05
C GLY A 561 2.12 10.19 27.41
N GLY A 562 3.11 10.93 26.91
CA GLY A 562 3.28 12.37 27.16
C GLY A 562 2.83 13.24 25.98
N ALA A 563 3.46 14.41 25.85
CA ALA A 563 3.13 15.40 24.82
C ALA A 563 3.23 14.85 23.38
N GLY A 564 4.18 13.96 23.10
CA GLY A 564 4.30 13.31 21.79
C GLY A 564 3.08 12.44 21.47
N THR A 565 2.65 11.59 22.39
CA THR A 565 1.43 10.77 22.24
C THR A 565 0.18 11.65 22.08
N MET A 566 0.11 12.77 22.81
CA MET A 566 -1.01 13.71 22.71
C MET A 566 -1.09 14.40 21.34
N GLU A 567 0.05 14.75 20.74
CA GLU A 567 0.09 15.25 19.37
C GLU A 567 -0.51 14.24 18.39
N GLU A 568 -0.08 12.98 18.48
CA GLU A 568 -0.54 11.91 17.57
C GLU A 568 -2.06 11.68 17.72
N ILE A 569 -2.59 11.70 18.95
CA ILE A 569 -4.04 11.64 19.18
C ILE A 569 -4.76 12.79 18.47
N GLY A 570 -4.26 14.02 18.58
CA GLY A 570 -4.86 15.18 17.92
C GLY A 570 -4.86 15.06 16.39
N ILE A 571 -3.74 14.62 15.82
CA ILE A 571 -3.59 14.37 14.38
C ILE A 571 -4.56 13.29 13.92
N GLU A 572 -4.61 12.16 14.63
CA GLU A 572 -5.41 11.01 14.18
C GLU A 572 -6.91 11.22 14.33
N LEU A 573 -7.36 11.96 15.35
CA LEU A 573 -8.76 12.39 15.45
C LEU A 573 -9.14 13.30 14.28
N CYS A 574 -8.25 14.20 13.87
CA CYS A 574 -8.48 15.04 12.70
C CYS A 574 -8.49 14.21 11.41
N ASN A 575 -7.59 13.24 11.25
CA ASN A 575 -7.56 12.36 10.09
C ASN A 575 -8.87 11.55 9.95
N MET A 576 -9.41 11.02 11.06
CA MET A 576 -10.70 10.34 11.07
C MET A 576 -11.86 11.29 10.73
N LYS A 577 -11.88 12.49 11.32
CA LYS A 577 -12.91 13.50 11.04
C LYS A 577 -12.94 13.94 9.57
N LEU A 578 -11.76 14.10 8.96
CA LEU A 578 -11.59 14.58 7.59
C LEU A 578 -11.75 13.47 6.53
N GLY A 579 -11.96 12.21 6.94
CA GLY A 579 -12.03 11.07 6.02
C GLY A 579 -10.68 10.74 5.37
N ILE A 580 -9.57 11.19 5.96
CA ILE A 580 -8.22 10.74 5.57
C ILE A 580 -8.02 9.31 6.04
N ARG A 581 -8.47 9.00 7.26
CA ARG A 581 -8.60 7.64 7.76
C ARG A 581 -10.06 7.18 7.72
N PRO A 582 -10.30 5.88 7.49
CA PRO A 582 -11.64 5.31 7.65
C PRO A 582 -12.12 5.45 9.10
N ARG A 583 -13.43 5.28 9.30
CA ARG A 583 -14.01 5.21 10.66
C ARG A 583 -13.66 3.86 11.27
N VAL A 584 -12.53 3.82 11.98
CA VAL A 584 -12.00 2.63 12.65
C VAL A 584 -11.85 2.86 14.16
N PRO A 585 -11.86 1.79 14.97
CA PRO A 585 -11.59 1.85 16.40
C PRO A 585 -10.26 2.53 16.76
N TYR A 586 -10.33 3.54 17.62
CA TYR A 586 -9.19 4.12 18.34
C TYR A 586 -9.24 3.68 19.80
N VAL A 587 -8.13 3.15 20.28
CA VAL A 587 -8.02 2.60 21.64
C VAL A 587 -7.13 3.49 22.48
N PHE A 588 -7.65 3.91 23.64
CA PHE A 588 -6.92 4.59 24.69
C PHE A 588 -6.70 3.59 25.83
N TYR A 589 -5.53 2.94 25.82
CA TYR A 589 -5.21 1.82 26.70
C TYR A 589 -4.60 2.29 28.02
N HIS A 590 -5.42 2.30 29.07
CA HIS A 590 -5.06 2.42 30.47
C HIS A 590 -6.35 2.32 31.32
N ASP A 591 -6.25 1.88 32.58
CA ASP A 591 -7.41 1.83 33.49
C ASP A 591 -8.00 3.23 33.76
N GLU A 592 -7.17 4.18 34.22
CA GLU A 592 -7.67 5.51 34.63
C GLU A 592 -6.96 6.72 33.98
N PHE A 593 -5.75 6.57 33.43
CA PHE A 593 -4.90 7.69 32.97
C PHE A 593 -5.60 8.63 31.98
N TRP A 594 -6.49 8.10 31.15
CA TRP A 594 -7.16 8.85 30.09
C TRP A 594 -8.51 9.45 30.50
N SER A 595 -8.94 9.34 31.77
CA SER A 595 -10.27 9.77 32.23
C SER A 595 -10.56 11.25 31.95
N ASP A 596 -9.58 12.13 32.16
CA ASP A 596 -9.74 13.56 31.93
C ASP A 596 -9.84 13.89 30.44
N LEU A 597 -9.10 13.17 29.60
CA LEU A 597 -9.18 13.31 28.15
C LEU A 597 -10.54 12.82 27.63
N GLU A 598 -11.03 11.68 28.14
CA GLU A 598 -12.36 11.18 27.82
C GLU A 598 -13.45 12.20 28.18
N ASN A 599 -13.37 12.80 29.38
CA ASN A 599 -14.28 13.87 29.80
C ASN A 599 -14.21 15.09 28.90
N GLN A 600 -13.00 15.47 28.46
CA GLN A 600 -12.81 16.56 27.52
C GLN A 600 -13.45 16.25 26.16
N PHE A 601 -13.35 15.02 25.65
CA PHE A 601 -14.00 14.61 24.40
C PHE A 601 -15.53 14.60 24.52
N LYS A 602 -16.08 14.10 25.64
CA LYS A 602 -17.52 14.19 25.93
C LYS A 602 -18.00 15.64 25.91
N LYS A 603 -17.24 16.56 26.50
CA LYS A 603 -17.53 18.00 26.46
C LYS A 603 -17.48 18.57 25.04
N LEU A 604 -16.46 18.23 24.25
CA LEU A 604 -16.37 18.68 22.85
C LEU A 604 -17.58 18.24 22.02
N VAL A 605 -18.11 17.04 22.26
CA VAL A 605 -19.34 16.56 21.59
C VAL A 605 -20.55 17.35 22.08
N ALA A 606 -20.71 17.51 23.39
CA ALA A 606 -21.82 18.27 23.97
C ALA A 606 -21.87 19.73 23.47
N ASP A 607 -20.70 20.35 23.32
CA ASP A 607 -20.55 21.72 22.81
C ASP A 607 -20.62 21.82 21.27
N GLY A 608 -20.83 20.70 20.56
CA GLY A 608 -20.91 20.66 19.09
C GLY A 608 -19.57 20.92 18.37
N ARG A 609 -18.44 20.82 19.08
CA ARG A 609 -17.08 21.03 18.54
C ARG A 609 -16.47 19.75 17.96
N MET A 610 -16.95 18.59 18.38
CA MET A 610 -16.63 17.28 17.81
C MET A 610 -17.91 16.57 17.36
N PRO A 611 -17.95 15.97 16.15
CA PRO A 611 -19.10 15.18 15.72
C PRO A 611 -19.38 14.01 16.68
N ALA A 612 -20.64 13.82 17.07
CA ALA A 612 -21.02 12.80 18.05
C ALA A 612 -20.66 11.38 17.63
N TRP A 613 -20.76 11.05 16.32
CA TRP A 613 -20.41 9.73 15.79
C TRP A 613 -18.95 9.33 16.05
N MET A 614 -18.05 10.29 16.32
CA MET A 614 -16.66 9.96 16.63
C MET A 614 -16.55 9.18 17.94
N ASN A 615 -17.41 9.45 18.92
CA ASN A 615 -17.41 8.71 20.20
C ASN A 615 -17.66 7.21 19.99
N ASP A 616 -18.43 6.82 18.97
CA ASP A 616 -18.68 5.41 18.65
C ASP A 616 -17.41 4.66 18.20
N GLN A 617 -16.35 5.40 17.87
CA GLN A 617 -15.05 4.87 17.44
C GLN A 617 -13.98 4.95 18.53
N LEU A 618 -14.25 5.56 19.70
CA LEU A 618 -13.27 5.70 20.77
C LEU A 618 -13.56 4.71 21.89
N LEU A 619 -12.56 3.93 22.28
CA LEU A 619 -12.61 3.07 23.46
C LEU A 619 -11.54 3.49 24.47
N PHE A 620 -11.95 3.74 25.71
CA PHE A 620 -11.09 3.94 26.86
C PHE A 620 -11.21 2.69 27.75
N SER A 621 -10.16 1.87 27.81
CA SER A 621 -10.14 0.67 28.65
C SER A 621 -8.72 0.18 28.89
N GLY A 622 -8.43 -0.32 30.09
CA GLY A 622 -7.19 -1.03 30.42
C GLY A 622 -7.30 -2.55 30.25
N ASN A 623 -8.44 -3.07 29.77
CA ASN A 623 -8.69 -4.49 29.58
C ASN A 623 -8.60 -4.88 28.09
N PRO A 624 -7.64 -5.75 27.70
CA PRO A 624 -7.53 -6.26 26.33
C PRO A 624 -8.81 -6.92 25.77
N ASP A 625 -9.60 -7.59 26.60
CA ASP A 625 -10.81 -8.29 26.13
C ASP A 625 -11.94 -7.32 25.73
N ASP A 626 -12.02 -6.15 26.37
CA ASP A 626 -12.93 -5.07 25.97
C ASP A 626 -12.54 -4.54 24.58
N ILE A 627 -11.23 -4.43 24.32
CA ILE A 627 -10.70 -3.99 23.03
C ILE A 627 -11.11 -4.96 21.92
N ILE A 628 -10.94 -6.28 22.14
CA ILE A 628 -11.35 -7.29 21.15
C ILE A 628 -12.87 -7.23 20.91
N SER A 629 -13.65 -7.11 21.97
CA SER A 629 -15.12 -7.00 21.87
C SER A 629 -15.54 -5.74 21.09
N PHE A 630 -14.87 -4.63 21.34
CA PHE A 630 -15.09 -3.38 20.62
C PHE A 630 -14.72 -3.49 19.14
N TYR A 631 -13.59 -4.11 18.81
CA TYR A 631 -13.18 -4.33 17.43
C TYR A 631 -14.20 -5.22 16.69
N ARG A 632 -14.63 -6.33 17.28
CA ARG A 632 -15.67 -7.21 16.69
C ARG A 632 -16.96 -6.45 16.41
N LYS A 633 -17.41 -5.61 17.35
CA LYS A 633 -18.62 -4.81 17.22
C LYS A 633 -18.48 -3.72 16.14
N SER A 634 -17.44 -2.91 16.23
CA SER A 634 -17.26 -1.72 15.39
C SER A 634 -16.91 -2.09 13.95
N LEU A 635 -16.13 -3.16 13.76
CA LEU A 635 -15.77 -3.67 12.43
C LEU A 635 -16.81 -4.63 11.85
N GLN A 636 -17.72 -5.17 12.67
CA GLN A 636 -18.73 -6.15 12.27
C GLN A 636 -18.13 -7.42 11.65
N ILE A 637 -17.08 -7.97 12.28
CA ILE A 637 -16.33 -9.14 11.79
C ILE A 637 -16.40 -10.34 12.74
N LEU A 638 -16.19 -11.54 12.19
CA LEU A 638 -16.06 -12.82 12.91
C LEU A 638 -14.70 -13.03 13.59
#